data_AF-A0A9D3AD20-F1
#
_entry.id   AF-A0A9D3AD20-F1
#
_cell.length_a   1.000
_cell.length_b   1.000
_cell.length_c   1.000
_cell.angle_alpha   90.00
_cell.angle_beta   90.00
_cell.angle_gamma   90.00
#
_symmetry.space_group_name_H-M   'P 1'
#
loop_
_entity.id
_entity.type
_entity.pdbx_description
1 polymer ?
#
loop_
_entity_poly.entity_id
_entity_poly.type
_entity_poly.pdbx_seq_one_letter_code
_entity_poly.pdbx_strand_id
1 'polypeptide(L)'
;MAKKLLMGNEAFAHAALEAGVRVAAGYPGTPSSEVIETIAKLHAAGTARGVHVEWSTNEKAALELLAGAAYAGARCLFTCKQVGLNVASDALMSLNYVGVKGGLVLFVADDPGPISSQTEQDTRRFAAFAKLPVLDPSTPEEGFAMMKAAFDLSERYGTPVIVRPTTRICHTSTFFEVADVTDARPVPDEGFVRDSKWVIFPRRAWEAHGEINERLRLIACDFCDEPALAAFNVLVEAPEGGVAEAYGEVEECAAVEGARAERACVAEETCGAEGRRAAARACGVERVPGAMDVSRETSIDEKAIREGGASWKDVAEKSGCESGAGEKVVGTARVGILAGGVSAAYACEALRMLEVRAAAAGAEDAEAGGTARDAAVVGADAVTGSNAVCGNAAYDSAADGRAKDTATCAALPPYRFMRVGTPYPFPEDAVARFAEGLERVLVLEELDHVLEDGLLVLAGKGRAACEVRGRLTGDARDRGENDVDDIACRIARFFGMRELAFDASDVSRETSSAMSAETAAETMVATSAAVVAPSEIAASSATSAVSAASATPDLLAATAGSASTATPAAHEAARAKDRSGAPALAPSDALAFDATLPVRPPVLCAGCPHRGSFYAVKRALGKTPAVLCGDIGCYTLGNAKPLDAVDTCLCMGAGITMAQGFAVAEPQKKHVAFVGDSTFFASGLTGVVNAVYNGHDITVCVLDNATTAMTGSQPHPGTGVTLMGPRRTPVSIRRVLEALGVECIVRADPLDRAGAEAAAREALAFEGPSAILFESPCVQLVRPGAPAQVDADACTGCKKCITEIGCPGIGFNADARGPKSKERGQAFVDASLCNGCGLCVQICPFNALEIPVSQTDVSRETSGEGVSDNSSVRRPSGKVAAEAESPAAADEIAAKRSAGNPSAAAEPSVEGGPCA
;
A
#
# COMPACT_ATOMS: atom_id res chain seq x y z
N MET A 1 28.59 -13.89 -13.36
CA MET A 1 27.34 -14.63 -13.11
C MET A 1 27.74 -15.99 -12.57
N ALA A 2 27.32 -16.29 -11.34
CA ALA A 2 27.56 -17.58 -10.71
C ALA A 2 26.26 -18.38 -10.66
N LYS A 3 26.33 -19.67 -11.02
CA LYS A 3 25.22 -20.60 -10.88
C LYS A 3 25.13 -21.10 -9.44
N LYS A 4 24.01 -20.83 -8.76
CA LYS A 4 23.80 -21.17 -7.34
C LYS A 4 22.47 -21.89 -7.15
N LEU A 5 22.45 -22.88 -6.26
CA LEU A 5 21.22 -23.46 -5.75
C LEU A 5 20.67 -22.51 -4.68
N LEU A 6 19.53 -21.88 -4.94
CA LEU A 6 18.92 -20.88 -4.06
C LEU A 6 17.47 -21.25 -3.78
N MET A 7 17.03 -20.94 -2.58
CA MET A 7 15.61 -20.88 -2.24
C MET A 7 14.95 -19.69 -2.96
N GLY A 8 13.65 -19.77 -3.27
CA GLY A 8 12.91 -18.70 -3.95
C GLY A 8 13.10 -17.32 -3.32
N ASN A 9 12.99 -17.19 -1.99
CA ASN A 9 13.24 -15.91 -1.30
C ASN A 9 14.67 -15.38 -1.50
N GLU A 10 15.67 -16.25 -1.47
CA GLU A 10 17.06 -15.85 -1.73
C GLU A 10 17.22 -15.38 -3.19
N ALA A 11 16.57 -16.08 -4.12
CA ALA A 11 16.57 -15.70 -5.53
C ALA A 11 15.89 -14.33 -5.75
N PHE A 12 14.75 -14.05 -5.09
CA PHE A 12 14.07 -12.75 -5.18
C PHE A 12 14.90 -11.61 -4.58
N ALA A 13 15.64 -11.87 -3.50
CA ALA A 13 16.63 -10.92 -2.98
C ALA A 13 17.72 -10.60 -4.01
N HIS A 14 18.27 -11.62 -4.67
CA HIS A 14 19.23 -11.43 -5.76
C HIS A 14 18.63 -10.63 -6.93
N ALA A 15 17.41 -10.95 -7.37
CA ALA A 15 16.73 -10.23 -8.43
C ALA A 15 16.51 -8.74 -8.10
N ALA A 16 16.13 -8.43 -6.86
CA ALA A 16 15.95 -7.07 -6.38
C ALA A 16 17.28 -6.28 -6.38
N LEU A 17 18.37 -6.91 -5.94
CA LEU A 17 19.70 -6.31 -5.96
C LEU A 17 20.19 -6.07 -7.40
N GLU A 18 19.96 -7.01 -8.31
CA GLU A 18 20.26 -6.84 -9.73
C GLU A 18 19.40 -5.77 -10.40
N ALA A 19 18.16 -5.57 -9.93
CA ALA A 19 17.32 -4.44 -10.32
C ALA A 19 17.82 -3.10 -9.72
N GLY A 20 18.88 -3.09 -8.92
CA GLY A 20 19.48 -1.89 -8.37
C GLY A 20 18.70 -1.28 -7.20
N VAL A 21 18.01 -2.10 -6.40
CA VAL A 21 17.40 -1.66 -5.13
C VAL A 21 18.44 -0.95 -4.27
N ARG A 22 18.04 0.20 -3.71
CA ARG A 22 18.88 1.01 -2.83
C ARG A 22 18.41 0.98 -1.38
N VAL A 23 17.11 0.84 -1.13
CA VAL A 23 16.57 0.77 0.23
C VAL A 23 15.63 -0.41 0.33
N ALA A 24 15.87 -1.31 1.29
CA ALA A 24 15.01 -2.46 1.56
C ALA A 24 14.58 -2.45 3.03
N ALA A 25 13.29 -2.59 3.31
CA ALA A 25 12.78 -2.63 4.67
C ALA A 25 11.57 -3.56 4.78
N GLY A 26 11.39 -4.14 5.96
CA GLY A 26 10.26 -5.00 6.26
C GLY A 26 10.07 -5.21 7.76
N TYR A 27 9.15 -6.09 8.11
CA TYR A 27 9.01 -6.67 9.44
C TYR A 27 9.04 -8.20 9.30
N PRO A 28 9.72 -8.94 10.20
CA PRO A 28 9.90 -10.37 10.01
C PRO A 28 8.56 -11.12 10.04
N GLY A 29 8.37 -12.01 9.06
CA GLY A 29 7.21 -12.87 8.95
C GLY A 29 7.37 -13.93 7.86
N THR A 30 7.30 -15.21 8.24
CA THR A 30 7.29 -16.34 7.30
C THR A 30 6.02 -16.28 6.44
N PRO A 31 6.13 -16.49 5.11
CA PRO A 31 7.30 -16.99 4.35
C PRO A 31 8.07 -15.90 3.59
N SER A 32 8.25 -14.69 4.15
CA SER A 32 8.91 -13.56 3.46
C SER A 32 10.29 -13.17 4.04
N SER A 33 10.62 -13.61 5.26
CA SER A 33 11.72 -13.05 6.05
C SER A 33 13.09 -13.18 5.39
N GLU A 34 13.32 -14.29 4.69
CA GLU A 34 14.61 -14.66 4.10
C GLU A 34 15.05 -13.67 3.01
N VAL A 35 14.12 -12.91 2.42
CA VAL A 35 14.46 -11.87 1.42
C VAL A 35 15.32 -10.77 2.05
N ILE A 36 14.86 -10.15 3.13
CA ILE A 36 15.60 -9.10 3.84
C ILE A 36 16.89 -9.64 4.46
N GLU A 37 16.84 -10.84 5.05
CA GLU A 37 18.04 -11.47 5.62
C GLU A 37 19.11 -11.74 4.56
N THR A 38 18.71 -12.16 3.35
CA THR A 38 19.64 -12.40 2.24
C THR A 38 20.28 -11.10 1.77
N ILE A 39 19.50 -10.03 1.59
CA ILE A 39 20.03 -8.70 1.25
C ILE A 39 21.02 -8.24 2.32
N ALA A 40 20.69 -8.37 3.61
CA ALA A 40 21.57 -8.01 4.71
C ALA A 40 22.87 -8.82 4.73
N LYS A 41 22.80 -10.14 4.51
CA LYS A 41 23.98 -11.02 4.41
C LYS A 41 24.89 -10.61 3.26
N LEU A 42 24.33 -10.34 2.07
CA LEU A 42 25.10 -9.91 0.90
C LEU A 42 25.70 -8.51 1.06
N HIS A 43 24.98 -7.60 1.70
CA HIS A 43 25.49 -6.27 2.05
C HIS A 43 26.68 -6.36 3.00
N ALA A 44 26.54 -7.12 4.09
CA ALA A 44 27.61 -7.35 5.07
C ALA A 44 28.85 -8.04 4.45
N ALA A 45 28.64 -8.89 3.44
CA ALA A 45 29.72 -9.52 2.68
C ALA A 45 30.40 -8.58 1.65
N GLY A 46 29.87 -7.37 1.44
CA GLY A 46 30.40 -6.39 0.47
C GLY A 46 30.08 -6.71 -1.00
N THR A 47 29.18 -7.67 -1.25
CA THR A 47 28.73 -8.07 -2.60
C THR A 47 27.47 -7.34 -3.04
N ALA A 48 26.70 -6.77 -2.12
CA ALA A 48 25.61 -5.82 -2.40
C ALA A 48 25.99 -4.41 -1.91
N ARG A 49 26.38 -3.53 -2.84
CA ARG A 49 26.98 -2.23 -2.53
C ARG A 49 25.96 -1.09 -2.65
N GLY A 50 26.07 -0.12 -1.74
CA GLY A 50 25.23 1.08 -1.76
C GLY A 50 23.77 0.85 -1.37
N VAL A 51 23.45 -0.33 -0.81
CA VAL A 51 22.12 -0.70 -0.31
C VAL A 51 22.01 -0.38 1.17
N HIS A 52 20.90 0.23 1.58
CA HIS A 52 20.43 0.26 2.97
C HIS A 52 19.40 -0.86 3.16
N VAL A 53 19.53 -1.63 4.24
CA VAL A 53 18.60 -2.71 4.57
C VAL A 53 18.33 -2.71 6.06
N GLU A 54 17.05 -2.76 6.45
CA GLU A 54 16.68 -2.79 7.86
C GLU A 54 15.44 -3.66 8.15
N TRP A 55 15.38 -4.14 9.38
CA TRP A 55 14.10 -4.48 10.00
C TRP A 55 13.53 -3.21 10.63
N SER A 56 12.30 -2.88 10.28
CA SER A 56 11.58 -1.80 10.92
C SER A 56 10.76 -2.32 12.10
N THR A 57 10.26 -1.43 12.95
CA THR A 57 9.47 -1.81 14.15
C THR A 57 8.12 -2.44 13.85
N ASN A 58 7.56 -2.17 12.67
CA ASN A 58 6.40 -2.83 12.08
C ASN A 58 6.34 -2.53 10.56
N GLU A 59 5.38 -3.16 9.87
CA GLU A 59 5.19 -3.03 8.43
C GLU A 59 4.78 -1.61 8.00
N LYS A 60 4.03 -0.88 8.83
CA LYS A 60 3.66 0.51 8.56
C LYS A 60 4.90 1.40 8.52
N ALA A 61 5.78 1.30 9.51
CA ALA A 61 7.02 2.06 9.59
C ALA A 61 7.96 1.72 8.42
N ALA A 62 8.07 0.43 8.06
CA ALA A 62 8.83 0.01 6.89
C ALA A 62 8.31 0.64 5.59
N LEU A 63 7.00 0.56 5.34
CA LEU A 63 6.43 1.10 4.11
C LEU A 63 6.54 2.63 4.03
N GLU A 64 6.35 3.35 5.13
CA GLU A 64 6.47 4.81 5.18
C GLU A 64 7.91 5.28 4.98
N LEU A 65 8.89 4.57 5.54
CA LEU A 65 10.32 4.82 5.28
C LEU A 65 10.63 4.65 3.79
N LEU A 66 10.16 3.55 3.19
CA LEU A 66 10.38 3.29 1.77
C LEU A 66 9.66 4.30 0.88
N ALA A 67 8.48 4.80 1.28
CA ALA A 67 7.82 5.89 0.59
C ALA A 67 8.68 7.16 0.57
N GLY A 68 9.29 7.54 1.70
CA GLY A 68 10.20 8.68 1.79
C GLY A 68 11.42 8.53 0.86
N ALA A 69 12.08 7.37 0.91
CA ALA A 69 13.21 7.07 0.02
C ALA A 69 12.81 7.05 -1.47
N ALA A 70 11.65 6.47 -1.79
CA ALA A 70 11.13 6.43 -3.15
C ALA A 70 10.77 7.83 -3.67
N TYR A 71 10.36 8.77 -2.82
CA TYR A 71 10.07 10.15 -3.25
C TYR A 71 11.35 10.91 -3.65
N ALA A 72 12.50 10.56 -3.07
CA ALA A 72 13.81 11.06 -3.52
C ALA A 72 14.26 10.45 -4.86
N GLY A 73 13.70 9.29 -5.23
CA GLY A 73 14.01 8.57 -6.48
C GLY A 73 14.77 7.26 -6.28
N ALA A 74 14.91 6.77 -5.04
CA ALA A 74 15.53 5.47 -4.78
C ALA A 74 14.62 4.31 -5.23
N ARG A 75 15.19 3.24 -5.79
CA ARG A 75 14.49 1.95 -5.91
C ARG A 75 14.37 1.31 -4.53
N CYS A 76 13.15 0.96 -4.16
CA CYS A 76 12.78 0.55 -2.81
C CYS A 76 12.07 -0.81 -2.80
N LEU A 77 12.45 -1.68 -1.88
CA LEU A 77 11.82 -2.99 -1.68
C LEU A 77 11.18 -3.06 -0.30
N PHE A 78 9.86 -3.28 -0.28
CA PHE A 78 9.11 -3.60 0.92
C PHE A 78 8.88 -5.11 0.98
N THR A 79 9.05 -5.73 2.16
CA THR A 79 8.75 -7.15 2.35
C THR A 79 7.82 -7.37 3.53
N CYS A 80 6.76 -8.15 3.34
CA CYS A 80 5.97 -8.71 4.42
C CYS A 80 5.28 -10.00 3.99
N LYS A 81 4.67 -10.70 4.94
CA LYS A 81 3.62 -11.67 4.64
C LYS A 81 2.27 -10.96 4.47
N GLN A 82 1.30 -11.60 3.86
CA GLN A 82 -0.05 -11.06 3.59
C GLN A 82 -0.71 -10.37 4.79
N VAL A 83 -0.60 -10.92 6.01
CA VAL A 83 -1.22 -10.29 7.19
C VAL A 83 -0.57 -8.95 7.57
N GLY A 84 0.72 -8.78 7.28
CA GLY A 84 1.48 -7.55 7.53
C GLY A 84 1.01 -6.39 6.64
N LEU A 85 0.42 -6.70 5.48
CA LEU A 85 -0.17 -5.69 4.61
C LEU A 85 -1.37 -4.98 5.28
N ASN A 86 -2.08 -5.65 6.20
CA ASN A 86 -3.13 -5.02 7.00
C ASN A 86 -2.54 -3.95 7.93
N VAL A 87 -1.37 -4.19 8.51
CA VAL A 87 -0.66 -3.24 9.37
C VAL A 87 -0.19 -2.04 8.54
N ALA A 88 0.33 -2.28 7.34
CA ALA A 88 0.79 -1.23 6.43
C ALA A 88 -0.34 -0.51 5.65
N SER A 89 -1.59 -0.97 5.77
CA SER A 89 -2.70 -0.56 4.91
C SER A 89 -2.96 0.95 4.90
N ASP A 90 -2.90 1.61 6.06
CA ASP A 90 -3.11 3.05 6.20
C ASP A 90 -2.15 3.87 5.31
N ALA A 91 -0.86 3.50 5.32
CA ALA A 91 0.14 4.12 4.47
C ALA A 91 -0.06 3.75 3.00
N LEU A 92 -0.32 2.47 2.71
CA LEU A 92 -0.46 1.95 1.36
C LEU A 92 -1.59 2.60 0.57
N MET A 93 -2.76 2.75 1.20
CA MET A 93 -3.96 3.30 0.55
C MET A 93 -3.73 4.74 0.08
N SER A 94 -3.05 5.54 0.90
CA SER A 94 -2.72 6.93 0.56
C SER A 94 -1.55 7.02 -0.42
N LEU A 95 -0.57 6.12 -0.30
CA LEU A 95 0.62 6.09 -1.14
C LEU A 95 0.29 5.92 -2.61
N ASN A 96 -0.70 5.08 -2.94
CA ASN A 96 -1.11 4.89 -4.32
C ASN A 96 -1.70 6.17 -4.98
N TYR A 97 -2.34 7.03 -4.19
CA TYR A 97 -2.90 8.31 -4.65
C TYR A 97 -1.83 9.38 -4.83
N VAL A 98 -0.80 9.36 -3.99
CA VAL A 98 0.33 10.29 -4.11
C VAL A 98 1.28 9.84 -5.23
N GLY A 99 1.49 8.53 -5.35
CA GLY A 99 2.43 7.90 -6.26
C GLY A 99 3.87 7.88 -5.71
N VAL A 100 4.79 7.33 -6.50
CA VAL A 100 6.22 7.24 -6.18
C VAL A 100 7.08 7.85 -7.31
N LYS A 101 8.31 8.27 -7.00
CA LYS A 101 9.28 8.76 -8.00
C LYS A 101 10.24 7.64 -8.42
N GLY A 102 10.90 6.99 -7.46
CA GLY A 102 11.68 5.77 -7.67
C GLY A 102 10.78 4.53 -7.60
N GLY A 103 11.22 3.43 -8.21
CA GLY A 103 10.44 2.20 -8.22
C GLY A 103 10.25 1.62 -6.82
N LEU A 104 9.02 1.29 -6.44
CA LEU A 104 8.67 0.67 -5.16
C LEU A 104 7.96 -0.66 -5.42
N VAL A 105 8.64 -1.76 -5.07
CA VAL A 105 8.07 -3.11 -5.13
C VAL A 105 7.66 -3.56 -3.74
N LEU A 106 6.45 -4.07 -3.63
CA LEU A 106 5.87 -4.66 -2.42
C LEU A 106 5.90 -6.18 -2.59
N PHE A 107 6.90 -6.83 -2.00
CA PHE A 107 6.97 -8.27 -1.91
C PHE A 107 6.04 -8.75 -0.79
N VAL A 108 4.89 -9.29 -1.16
CA VAL A 108 3.85 -9.73 -0.21
C VAL A 108 3.65 -11.23 -0.37
N ALA A 109 4.22 -12.00 0.56
CA ALA A 109 4.13 -13.44 0.49
C ALA A 109 2.82 -13.96 1.11
N ASP A 110 2.02 -14.66 0.33
CA ASP A 110 0.78 -15.30 0.78
C ASP A 110 1.07 -16.69 1.35
N ASP A 111 0.25 -17.13 2.31
CA ASP A 111 0.37 -18.44 2.97
C ASP A 111 -0.94 -19.22 2.84
N PRO A 112 -1.22 -19.83 1.67
CA PRO A 112 -2.38 -20.71 1.48
C PRO A 112 -2.31 -21.93 2.40
N GLY A 113 -3.45 -22.37 2.95
CA GLY A 113 -3.48 -23.51 3.88
C GLY A 113 -2.87 -23.21 5.25
N PRO A 114 -3.18 -22.04 5.81
CA PRO A 114 -2.26 -21.16 6.52
C PRO A 114 -1.31 -21.93 7.44
N ILE A 115 -0.09 -22.17 6.94
CA ILE A 115 0.91 -23.03 7.61
C ILE A 115 1.51 -22.30 8.82
N SER A 116 1.69 -20.99 8.68
CA SER A 116 2.31 -20.10 9.67
C SER A 116 1.46 -18.86 9.98
N SER A 117 0.25 -18.81 9.44
CA SER A 117 -0.66 -17.65 9.51
C SER A 117 -1.90 -17.94 10.34
N GLN A 118 -2.52 -16.89 10.89
CA GLN A 118 -3.78 -17.01 11.63
C GLN A 118 -5.00 -17.08 10.71
N THR A 119 -4.88 -16.62 9.45
CA THR A 119 -5.97 -16.48 8.49
C THR A 119 -5.50 -16.72 7.06
N GLU A 120 -6.34 -17.33 6.23
CA GLU A 120 -6.19 -17.31 4.78
C GLU A 120 -6.63 -15.95 4.24
N GLN A 121 -5.73 -15.22 3.58
CA GLN A 121 -6.01 -13.93 2.96
C GLN A 121 -5.38 -13.90 1.58
N ASP A 122 -6.12 -13.40 0.59
CA ASP A 122 -5.64 -13.25 -0.77
C ASP A 122 -5.20 -11.82 -1.06
N THR A 123 -3.90 -11.63 -1.27
CA THR A 123 -3.35 -10.31 -1.56
C THR A 123 -3.90 -9.72 -2.87
N ARG A 124 -4.37 -10.53 -3.83
CA ARG A 124 -4.95 -10.03 -5.09
C ARG A 124 -6.24 -9.25 -4.84
N ARG A 125 -7.09 -9.69 -3.90
CA ARG A 125 -8.30 -8.95 -3.48
C ARG A 125 -7.93 -7.64 -2.77
N PHE A 126 -6.93 -7.70 -1.90
CA PHE A 126 -6.42 -6.51 -1.23
C PHE A 126 -5.84 -5.49 -2.23
N ALA A 127 -5.09 -5.96 -3.22
CA ALA A 127 -4.51 -5.15 -4.28
C ALA A 127 -5.59 -4.49 -5.14
N ALA A 128 -6.67 -5.21 -5.46
CA ALA A 128 -7.82 -4.65 -6.16
C ALA A 128 -8.49 -3.53 -5.36
N PHE A 129 -8.64 -3.70 -4.05
CA PHE A 129 -9.12 -2.66 -3.13
C PHE A 129 -8.17 -1.45 -3.08
N ALA A 130 -6.86 -1.70 -3.02
CA ALA A 130 -5.81 -0.68 -3.03
C ALA A 130 -5.56 -0.05 -4.41
N LYS A 131 -6.12 -0.61 -5.49
CA LYS A 131 -5.89 -0.23 -6.90
C LYS A 131 -4.41 -0.33 -7.32
N LEU A 132 -3.75 -1.41 -6.94
CA LEU A 132 -2.32 -1.65 -7.21
C LEU A 132 -2.11 -2.86 -8.11
N PRO A 133 -1.23 -2.78 -9.13
CA PRO A 133 -0.92 -3.91 -9.98
C PRO A 133 -0.21 -5.04 -9.22
N VAL A 134 -0.45 -6.28 -9.64
CA VAL A 134 0.06 -7.52 -9.04
C VAL A 134 0.73 -8.37 -10.11
N LEU A 135 1.94 -8.83 -9.80
CA LEU A 135 2.61 -9.92 -10.48
C LEU A 135 2.58 -11.15 -9.55
N ASP A 136 2.08 -12.27 -10.04
CA ASP A 136 1.73 -13.48 -9.29
C ASP A 136 2.46 -14.69 -9.91
N PRO A 137 3.70 -14.98 -9.47
CA PRO A 137 4.54 -15.98 -10.11
C PRO A 137 4.02 -17.42 -9.94
N SER A 138 4.19 -18.21 -10.99
CA SER A 138 3.92 -19.66 -11.01
C SER A 138 5.12 -20.51 -10.63
N THR A 139 6.33 -19.99 -10.77
CA THR A 139 7.58 -20.65 -10.36
C THR A 139 8.58 -19.65 -9.75
N PRO A 140 9.60 -20.11 -9.00
CA PRO A 140 10.69 -19.25 -8.53
C PRO A 140 11.43 -18.52 -9.67
N GLU A 141 11.64 -19.17 -10.81
CA GLU A 141 12.28 -18.58 -11.99
C GLU A 141 11.45 -17.43 -12.58
N GLU A 142 10.14 -17.63 -12.69
CA GLU A 142 9.24 -16.56 -13.13
C GLU A 142 9.25 -15.39 -12.14
N GLY A 143 9.18 -15.67 -10.83
CA GLY A 143 9.24 -14.62 -9.81
C GLY A 143 10.54 -13.82 -9.86
N PHE A 144 11.67 -14.46 -10.17
CA PHE A 144 12.96 -13.79 -10.35
C PHE A 144 12.92 -12.78 -11.49
N ALA A 145 12.30 -13.15 -12.62
CA ALA A 145 12.09 -12.24 -13.75
C ALA A 145 11.08 -11.12 -13.41
N MET A 146 9.97 -11.48 -12.75
CA MET A 146 8.91 -10.55 -12.35
C MET A 146 9.42 -9.46 -11.41
N MET A 147 10.37 -9.75 -10.51
CA MET A 147 10.95 -8.73 -9.63
C MET A 147 11.56 -7.56 -10.42
N LYS A 148 12.32 -7.85 -11.48
CA LYS A 148 12.92 -6.81 -12.34
C LYS A 148 11.83 -6.03 -13.09
N ALA A 149 10.86 -6.74 -13.68
CA ALA A 149 9.74 -6.14 -14.39
C ALA A 149 8.88 -5.24 -13.48
N ALA A 150 8.69 -5.62 -12.21
CA ALA A 150 7.92 -4.86 -11.24
C ALA A 150 8.55 -3.50 -10.92
N PHE A 151 9.88 -3.42 -10.79
CA PHE A 151 10.57 -2.13 -10.62
C PHE A 151 10.40 -1.22 -11.82
N ASP A 152 10.55 -1.76 -13.04
CA ASP A 152 10.41 -1.00 -14.27
C ASP A 152 8.96 -0.51 -14.47
N LEU A 153 7.97 -1.36 -14.16
CA LEU A 153 6.56 -0.99 -14.18
C LEU A 153 6.24 0.11 -13.15
N SER A 154 6.79 -0.02 -11.95
CA SER A 154 6.60 0.95 -10.87
C SER A 154 7.11 2.34 -11.25
N GLU A 155 8.31 2.43 -11.82
CA GLU A 155 8.90 3.70 -12.29
C GLU A 155 8.15 4.27 -13.48
N ARG A 156 7.76 3.42 -14.45
CA ARG A 156 7.03 3.83 -15.66
C ARG A 156 5.73 4.55 -15.31
N TYR A 157 5.00 4.04 -14.33
CA TYR A 157 3.66 4.50 -13.97
C TYR A 157 3.59 5.30 -12.66
N GLY A 158 4.72 5.47 -11.97
CA GLY A 158 4.79 6.20 -10.69
C GLY A 158 3.90 5.59 -9.61
N THR A 159 3.82 4.27 -9.55
CA THR A 159 2.92 3.52 -8.65
C THR A 159 3.65 2.39 -7.93
N PRO A 160 3.33 2.06 -6.67
CA PRO A 160 3.78 0.81 -6.08
C PRO A 160 3.29 -0.39 -6.91
N VAL A 161 4.06 -1.47 -6.93
CA VAL A 161 3.70 -2.73 -7.61
C VAL A 161 3.86 -3.89 -6.63
N ILE A 162 2.87 -4.76 -6.56
CA ILE A 162 2.93 -5.96 -5.72
C ILE A 162 3.54 -7.11 -6.50
N VAL A 163 4.48 -7.83 -5.89
CA VAL A 163 4.90 -9.17 -6.31
C VAL A 163 4.43 -10.13 -5.22
N ARG A 164 3.59 -11.09 -5.59
CA ARG A 164 2.86 -11.96 -4.67
C ARG A 164 3.22 -13.43 -4.87
N PRO A 165 4.32 -13.93 -4.28
CA PRO A 165 4.56 -15.36 -4.23
C PRO A 165 3.75 -16.02 -3.11
N THR A 166 3.60 -17.34 -3.18
CA THR A 166 3.04 -18.17 -2.10
C THR A 166 4.14 -18.94 -1.37
N THR A 167 3.84 -19.53 -0.20
CA THR A 167 4.81 -20.29 0.62
C THR A 167 5.66 -21.27 -0.20
N ARG A 168 5.09 -21.95 -1.19
CA ARG A 168 5.82 -22.91 -2.06
C ARG A 168 6.82 -22.23 -2.95
N ILE A 169 6.43 -21.13 -3.57
CA ILE A 169 7.32 -20.34 -4.41
C ILE A 169 8.45 -19.76 -3.56
N CYS A 170 8.14 -19.26 -2.37
CA CYS A 170 9.13 -18.72 -1.43
C CYS A 170 10.17 -19.75 -1.01
N HIS A 171 9.77 -21.00 -0.71
CA HIS A 171 10.63 -22.00 -0.08
C HIS A 171 11.13 -23.14 -0.99
N THR A 172 10.74 -23.15 -2.26
CA THR A 172 11.29 -24.09 -3.26
C THR A 172 12.71 -23.69 -3.63
N SER A 173 13.59 -24.66 -3.85
CA SER A 173 14.98 -24.43 -4.26
C SER A 173 15.25 -24.91 -5.68
N THR A 174 15.96 -24.10 -6.46
CA THR A 174 16.33 -24.37 -7.85
C THR A 174 17.62 -23.63 -8.19
N PHE A 175 18.18 -23.86 -9.38
CA PHE A 175 19.43 -23.24 -9.80
C PHE A 175 19.17 -21.90 -10.50
N PHE A 176 19.83 -20.85 -10.03
CA PHE A 176 19.79 -19.51 -10.64
C PHE A 176 21.19 -19.06 -11.05
N GLU A 177 21.24 -18.30 -12.14
CA GLU A 177 22.42 -17.51 -12.49
C GLU A 177 22.26 -16.12 -11.89
N VAL A 178 23.16 -15.77 -10.96
CA VAL A 178 23.08 -14.50 -10.24
C VAL A 178 24.38 -13.72 -10.36
N ALA A 179 24.29 -12.39 -10.29
CA ALA A 179 25.46 -11.53 -10.27
C ALA A 179 26.34 -11.80 -9.04
N ASP A 180 27.67 -11.80 -9.25
CA ASP A 180 28.65 -11.98 -8.18
C ASP A 180 28.73 -10.74 -7.25
N VAL A 181 28.54 -9.56 -7.84
CA VAL A 181 28.50 -8.26 -7.18
C VAL A 181 27.39 -7.43 -7.82
N THR A 182 26.68 -6.68 -6.99
CA THR A 182 25.62 -5.75 -7.40
C THR A 182 25.86 -4.37 -6.80
N ASP A 183 25.47 -3.33 -7.54
CA ASP A 183 25.53 -1.94 -7.10
C ASP A 183 24.11 -1.36 -7.13
N ALA A 184 23.68 -0.77 -6.02
CA ALA A 184 22.41 -0.06 -5.95
C ALA A 184 22.37 1.11 -6.94
N ARG A 185 21.26 1.28 -7.66
CA ARG A 185 21.07 2.41 -8.57
C ARG A 185 21.17 3.73 -7.78
N PRO A 186 21.98 4.71 -8.20
CA PRO A 186 22.11 5.97 -7.47
C PRO A 186 20.77 6.72 -7.41
N VAL A 187 20.54 7.43 -6.31
CA VAL A 187 19.47 8.44 -6.26
C VAL A 187 19.83 9.53 -7.28
N PRO A 188 18.88 10.01 -8.11
CA PRO A 188 19.13 11.10 -9.05
C PRO A 188 19.68 12.35 -8.34
N ASP A 189 20.55 13.11 -9.01
CA ASP A 189 21.23 14.29 -8.43
C ASP A 189 20.25 15.35 -7.91
N GLU A 190 19.08 15.51 -8.55
CA GLU A 190 18.05 16.44 -8.09
C GLU A 190 17.35 15.97 -6.80
N GLY A 191 17.45 14.68 -6.47
CA GLY A 191 16.88 14.07 -5.27
C GLY A 191 15.39 14.32 -5.11
N PHE A 192 14.95 14.55 -3.87
CA PHE A 192 13.58 14.99 -3.59
C PHE A 192 13.34 16.41 -4.11
N VAL A 193 12.33 16.54 -4.98
CA VAL A 193 11.86 17.81 -5.54
C VAL A 193 10.52 18.18 -4.91
N ARG A 194 10.47 19.33 -4.23
CA ARG A 194 9.26 19.85 -3.58
C ARG A 194 8.16 20.10 -4.60
N ASP A 195 7.00 19.49 -4.38
CA ASP A 195 5.80 19.64 -5.19
C ASP A 195 4.56 19.44 -4.30
N SER A 196 3.49 20.19 -4.56
CA SER A 196 2.22 20.05 -3.83
C SER A 196 1.59 18.66 -3.93
N LYS A 197 1.92 17.86 -4.94
CA LYS A 197 1.41 16.49 -5.12
C LYS A 197 1.79 15.56 -3.96
N TRP A 198 2.90 15.83 -3.28
CA TRP A 198 3.40 15.01 -2.17
C TRP A 198 2.61 15.21 -0.86
N VAL A 199 1.64 16.13 -0.86
CA VAL A 199 0.76 16.41 0.27
C VAL A 199 -0.67 16.05 -0.10
N ILE A 200 -1.20 14.99 0.51
CA ILE A 200 -2.52 14.45 0.15
C ILE A 200 -3.69 15.29 0.71
N PHE A 201 -4.03 16.38 0.02
CA PHE A 201 -5.25 17.14 0.28
C PHE A 201 -6.50 16.52 -0.39
N PRO A 202 -7.72 16.76 0.11
CA PRO A 202 -8.95 16.21 -0.48
C PRO A 202 -9.10 16.45 -1.98
N ARG A 203 -8.70 17.64 -2.47
CA ARG A 203 -8.67 17.94 -3.91
C ARG A 203 -7.70 17.03 -4.66
N ARG A 204 -6.48 16.85 -4.14
CA ARG A 204 -5.47 15.99 -4.76
C ARG A 204 -5.94 14.53 -4.78
N ALA A 205 -6.58 14.06 -3.70
CA ALA A 205 -7.14 12.72 -3.65
C ALA A 205 -8.22 12.49 -4.73
N TRP A 206 -9.11 13.47 -4.94
CA TRP A 206 -10.11 13.41 -6.00
C TRP A 206 -9.49 13.36 -7.41
N GLU A 207 -8.50 14.22 -7.68
CA GLU A 207 -7.78 14.24 -8.96
C GLU A 207 -7.02 12.91 -9.20
N ALA A 208 -6.29 12.44 -8.18
CA ALA A 208 -5.53 11.20 -8.22
C ALA A 208 -6.41 9.97 -8.44
N HIS A 209 -7.64 9.93 -7.91
CA HIS A 209 -8.55 8.81 -8.14
C HIS A 209 -8.82 8.57 -9.64
N GLY A 210 -9.04 9.66 -10.40
CA GLY A 210 -9.20 9.58 -11.85
C GLY A 210 -7.93 9.11 -12.56
N GLU A 211 -6.77 9.65 -12.13
CA GLU A 211 -5.46 9.26 -12.67
C GLU A 211 -5.14 7.78 -12.43
N ILE A 212 -5.48 7.23 -11.25
CA ILE A 212 -5.28 5.82 -10.91
C ILE A 212 -6.12 4.93 -11.83
N ASN A 213 -7.41 5.25 -12.03
CA ASN A 213 -8.28 4.42 -12.87
C ASN A 213 -7.82 4.40 -14.33
N GLU A 214 -7.35 5.54 -14.85
CA GLU A 214 -6.75 5.61 -16.18
C GLU A 214 -5.48 4.78 -16.27
N ARG A 215 -4.58 4.94 -15.28
CA ARG A 215 -3.34 4.17 -15.19
C ARG A 215 -3.59 2.67 -15.14
N LEU A 216 -4.59 2.20 -14.39
CA LEU A 216 -4.93 0.77 -14.31
C LEU A 216 -5.39 0.21 -15.67
N ARG A 217 -6.11 1.00 -16.48
CA ARG A 217 -6.47 0.58 -17.85
C ARG A 217 -5.23 0.43 -18.72
N LEU A 218 -4.31 1.38 -18.66
CA LEU A 218 -3.05 1.31 -19.42
C LEU A 218 -2.20 0.10 -19.00
N ILE A 219 -2.10 -0.17 -17.69
CA ILE A 219 -1.39 -1.35 -17.19
C ILE A 219 -2.08 -2.65 -17.64
N ALA A 220 -3.42 -2.70 -17.66
CA ALA A 220 -4.15 -3.86 -18.18
C ALA A 220 -3.82 -4.15 -19.65
N CYS A 221 -3.73 -3.11 -20.49
CA CYS A 221 -3.29 -3.24 -21.89
C CYS A 221 -1.84 -3.71 -21.97
N ASP A 222 -0.93 -3.13 -21.17
CA ASP A 222 0.48 -3.55 -21.14
C ASP A 222 0.62 -5.03 -20.76
N PHE A 223 -0.20 -5.53 -19.83
CA PHE A 223 -0.24 -6.96 -19.49
C PHE A 223 -0.71 -7.86 -20.64
N CYS A 224 -1.44 -7.33 -21.62
CA CYS A 224 -1.90 -8.08 -22.77
C CYS A 224 -0.88 -8.12 -23.92
N ASP A 225 -0.21 -7.00 -24.17
CA ASP A 225 0.49 -6.78 -25.45
C ASP A 225 1.97 -6.36 -25.31
N GLU A 226 2.42 -5.90 -24.13
CA GLU A 226 3.81 -5.51 -23.93
C GLU A 226 4.67 -6.78 -23.72
N PRO A 227 5.70 -7.06 -24.55
CA PRO A 227 6.36 -8.36 -24.54
C PRO A 227 6.95 -8.79 -23.20
N ALA A 228 7.47 -7.86 -22.38
CA ALA A 228 8.07 -8.20 -21.10
C ALA A 228 7.02 -8.58 -20.04
N LEU A 229 5.80 -8.06 -20.15
CA LEU A 229 4.69 -8.38 -19.23
C LEU A 229 3.79 -9.49 -19.77
N ALA A 230 3.51 -9.48 -21.08
CA ALA A 230 2.74 -10.52 -21.76
C ALA A 230 3.43 -11.90 -21.70
N ALA A 231 4.76 -11.95 -21.56
CA ALA A 231 5.51 -13.19 -21.32
C ALA A 231 5.07 -13.94 -20.05
N PHE A 232 4.44 -13.25 -19.09
CA PHE A 232 3.89 -13.87 -17.88
C PHE A 232 2.46 -14.42 -18.09
N ASN A 233 1.78 -14.00 -19.15
CA ASN A 233 0.42 -14.42 -19.50
C ASN A 233 0.41 -15.40 -20.70
N VAL A 234 1.00 -16.57 -20.51
CA VAL A 234 1.26 -17.53 -21.60
C VAL A 234 -0.03 -18.24 -22.01
N LEU A 235 -0.32 -18.22 -23.31
CA LEU A 235 -1.41 -18.95 -23.96
C LEU A 235 -0.83 -20.07 -24.84
N VAL A 236 -1.28 -21.30 -24.63
CA VAL A 236 -0.91 -22.47 -25.44
C VAL A 236 -2.16 -23.24 -25.87
N GLU A 237 -2.17 -23.74 -27.10
CA GLU A 237 -3.18 -24.67 -27.59
C GLU A 237 -2.55 -26.06 -27.80
N ALA A 238 -3.13 -27.07 -27.16
CA ALA A 238 -2.70 -28.47 -27.29
C ALA A 238 -3.60 -29.18 -28.31
N PRO A 239 -3.01 -29.84 -29.34
CA PRO A 239 -3.77 -30.69 -30.26
C PRO A 239 -4.19 -32.00 -29.57
N GLU A 240 -5.07 -32.77 -30.22
CA GLU A 240 -5.53 -34.08 -29.71
C GLU A 240 -4.33 -35.01 -29.42
N GLY A 241 -4.21 -35.49 -28.18
CA GLY A 241 -3.11 -36.35 -27.74
C GLY A 241 -1.71 -35.72 -27.76
N GLY A 242 -1.58 -34.40 -27.92
CA GLY A 242 -0.30 -33.68 -27.90
C GLY A 242 -0.10 -32.82 -26.66
N VAL A 243 1.15 -32.58 -26.30
CA VAL A 243 1.55 -31.73 -25.17
C VAL A 243 1.53 -30.26 -25.60
N ALA A 244 0.90 -29.40 -24.81
CA ALA A 244 1.26 -28.00 -24.80
C ALA A 244 2.67 -27.88 -24.16
N GLU A 245 3.72 -27.60 -24.94
CA GLU A 245 5.01 -27.17 -24.36
C GLU A 245 4.81 -25.83 -23.64
N ALA A 246 4.32 -25.89 -22.40
CA ALA A 246 3.95 -24.74 -21.59
C ALA A 246 5.16 -24.03 -20.96
N TYR A 247 6.36 -24.60 -21.13
CA TYR A 247 7.63 -23.99 -20.77
C TYR A 247 8.41 -23.68 -22.04
N GLY A 248 8.14 -22.54 -22.66
CA GLY A 248 9.21 -21.88 -23.40
C GLY A 248 10.27 -21.47 -22.37
N GLU A 249 11.53 -21.82 -22.61
CA GLU A 249 12.63 -21.15 -21.91
C GLU A 249 12.34 -19.65 -22.00
N VAL A 250 12.31 -18.95 -20.86
CA VAL A 250 12.45 -17.50 -20.89
C VAL A 250 13.87 -17.29 -21.36
N GLU A 251 14.11 -17.32 -22.69
CA GLU A 251 15.39 -16.95 -23.26
C GLU A 251 15.74 -15.62 -22.60
N GLU A 252 16.96 -15.52 -22.05
CA GLU A 252 17.47 -14.28 -21.51
C GLU A 252 17.10 -13.16 -22.47
N CYS A 253 16.51 -12.08 -21.94
CA CYS A 253 16.36 -10.81 -22.63
C CYS A 253 17.74 -10.18 -22.93
N ALA A 254 18.69 -10.94 -23.49
CA ALA A 254 20.02 -10.54 -23.89
C ALA A 254 20.02 -9.63 -25.14
N ALA A 255 18.87 -9.47 -25.80
CA ALA A 255 18.73 -8.57 -26.96
C ALA A 255 18.46 -7.09 -26.60
N VAL A 256 18.33 -6.74 -25.32
CA VAL A 256 18.01 -5.34 -24.93
C VAL A 256 19.26 -4.46 -24.76
N GLU A 257 20.46 -5.04 -24.62
CA GLU A 257 21.69 -4.25 -24.45
C GLU A 257 22.11 -3.50 -25.73
N GLY A 258 21.84 -4.06 -26.91
CA GLY A 258 22.13 -3.41 -28.20
C GLY A 258 21.19 -2.27 -28.57
N ALA A 259 19.92 -2.33 -28.13
CA ALA A 259 18.92 -1.28 -28.41
C ALA A 259 18.97 -0.11 -27.41
N ARG A 260 19.56 -0.32 -26.23
CA ARG A 260 19.74 0.72 -25.19
C ARG A 260 20.75 1.80 -25.59
N ALA A 261 21.79 1.45 -26.33
CA ALA A 261 22.85 2.40 -26.70
C ALA A 261 22.44 3.39 -27.80
N GLU A 262 21.59 2.99 -28.75
CA GLU A 262 21.18 3.88 -29.85
C GLU A 262 19.88 4.67 -29.56
N ARG A 263 19.00 4.18 -28.67
CA ARG A 263 17.75 4.89 -28.33
C ARG A 263 17.84 5.83 -27.12
N ALA A 264 18.89 5.70 -26.29
CA ALA A 264 19.14 6.65 -25.21
C ALA A 264 19.50 8.06 -25.72
N CYS A 265 19.91 8.21 -26.99
CA CYS A 265 20.28 9.50 -27.56
C CYS A 265 19.12 10.24 -28.28
N VAL A 266 17.92 9.66 -28.39
CA VAL A 266 16.80 10.26 -29.17
C VAL A 266 15.50 10.39 -28.37
N ALA A 267 15.49 9.99 -27.09
CA ALA A 267 14.28 10.00 -26.26
C ALA A 267 14.04 11.32 -25.48
N GLU A 268 14.92 12.32 -25.57
CA GLU A 268 14.71 13.61 -24.89
C GLU A 268 13.86 14.63 -25.68
N GLU A 269 13.60 14.41 -26.97
CA GLU A 269 12.78 15.33 -27.76
C GLU A 269 11.90 14.54 -28.73
N THR A 270 10.61 14.35 -28.38
CA THR A 270 9.43 14.40 -29.30
C THR A 270 8.18 13.63 -28.84
N CYS A 271 8.16 12.90 -27.72
CA CYS A 271 6.87 12.41 -27.17
C CYS A 271 6.84 12.34 -25.64
N GLY A 272 6.66 13.52 -25.02
CA GLY A 272 6.37 13.63 -23.60
C GLY A 272 4.99 13.07 -23.22
N ALA A 273 4.69 13.03 -21.92
CA ALA A 273 3.41 12.56 -21.38
C ALA A 273 2.17 13.22 -22.02
N GLU A 274 2.31 14.42 -22.60
CA GLU A 274 1.26 15.07 -23.38
C GLU A 274 0.97 14.41 -24.74
N GLY A 275 1.98 13.86 -25.42
CA GLY A 275 1.80 13.13 -26.69
C GLY A 275 1.03 11.83 -26.50
N ARG A 276 1.26 11.14 -25.38
CA ARG A 276 0.47 9.95 -24.99
C ARG A 276 -0.96 10.31 -24.54
N ARG A 277 -1.14 11.45 -23.83
CA ARG A 277 -2.47 12.03 -23.55
C ARG A 277 -3.19 12.54 -24.80
N ALA A 278 -2.47 12.82 -25.89
CA ALA A 278 -3.06 13.20 -27.17
C ALA A 278 -3.51 11.97 -27.97
N ALA A 279 -2.76 10.86 -27.91
CA ALA A 279 -3.20 9.57 -28.44
C ALA A 279 -4.47 9.06 -27.72
N ALA A 280 -4.53 9.16 -26.40
CA ALA A 280 -5.74 8.83 -25.62
C ALA A 280 -6.95 9.74 -25.93
N ARG A 281 -6.69 10.99 -26.35
CA ARG A 281 -7.74 11.91 -26.84
C ARG A 281 -8.19 11.61 -28.27
N ALA A 282 -7.34 10.98 -29.07
CA ALA A 282 -7.68 10.50 -30.41
C ALA A 282 -8.58 9.25 -30.36
N CYS A 283 -8.55 8.48 -29.26
CA CYS A 283 -9.44 7.35 -28.96
C CYS A 283 -10.86 7.75 -28.48
N GLY A 284 -11.34 8.95 -28.79
CA GLY A 284 -12.79 9.25 -28.80
C GLY A 284 -13.47 9.62 -27.46
N VAL A 285 -12.74 10.14 -26.46
CA VAL A 285 -13.37 10.63 -25.22
C VAL A 285 -13.53 12.16 -25.25
N GLU A 286 -14.69 12.65 -25.70
CA GLU A 286 -15.06 14.05 -25.48
C GLU A 286 -15.27 14.31 -23.98
N ARG A 287 -14.60 15.34 -23.45
CA ARG A 287 -14.93 15.92 -22.15
C ARG A 287 -16.33 16.51 -22.21
N VAL A 288 -17.26 15.99 -21.42
CA VAL A 288 -18.49 16.73 -21.08
C VAL A 288 -18.17 17.67 -19.92
N PRO A 289 -18.29 19.01 -20.07
CA PRO A 289 -18.17 19.93 -18.95
C PRO A 289 -19.48 19.94 -18.15
N GLY A 290 -19.40 19.59 -16.86
CA GLY A 290 -20.41 19.94 -15.87
C GLY A 290 -21.69 19.10 -15.87
N ALA A 291 -21.65 17.95 -15.21
CA ALA A 291 -22.69 17.42 -14.32
C ALA A 291 -22.20 16.11 -13.70
N MET A 292 -22.40 15.97 -12.39
CA MET A 292 -22.27 14.70 -11.68
C MET A 292 -23.29 13.68 -12.22
N ASP A 293 -22.82 12.49 -12.57
CA ASP A 293 -23.59 11.27 -12.37
C ASP A 293 -22.61 10.13 -12.04
N VAL A 294 -22.46 9.82 -10.75
CA VAL A 294 -21.65 8.72 -10.23
C VAL A 294 -22.51 7.46 -10.04
N SER A 295 -23.57 7.29 -10.83
CA SER A 295 -24.52 6.18 -10.67
C SER A 295 -24.93 5.45 -11.95
N ARG A 296 -24.11 5.51 -13.01
CA ARG A 296 -24.44 4.91 -14.32
C ARG A 296 -23.42 3.95 -14.92
N GLU A 297 -22.75 3.13 -14.09
CA GLU A 297 -22.07 1.91 -14.59
C GLU A 297 -22.97 0.65 -14.54
N THR A 298 -24.27 0.78 -14.23
CA THR A 298 -25.21 -0.36 -14.15
C THR A 298 -26.49 -0.21 -14.97
N SER A 299 -26.61 0.80 -15.83
CA SER A 299 -27.77 0.87 -16.73
C SER A 299 -27.59 -0.10 -17.90
N ILE A 300 -28.05 -1.34 -17.67
CA ILE A 300 -28.27 -2.36 -18.69
C ILE A 300 -29.24 -1.75 -19.72
N ASP A 301 -28.79 -1.54 -20.94
CA ASP A 301 -29.65 -1.14 -22.05
C ASP A 301 -30.63 -2.29 -22.36
N GLU A 302 -31.87 -2.15 -21.90
CA GLU A 302 -32.95 -3.13 -22.08
C GLU A 302 -33.24 -3.42 -23.56
N LYS A 303 -32.86 -2.52 -24.48
CA LYS A 303 -33.08 -2.70 -25.91
C LYS A 303 -32.08 -3.67 -26.53
N ALA A 304 -30.84 -3.69 -26.01
CA ALA A 304 -29.82 -4.65 -26.43
C ALA A 304 -30.16 -6.09 -25.97
N ILE A 305 -30.97 -6.29 -24.92
CA ILE A 305 -31.36 -7.62 -24.39
C ILE A 305 -32.09 -8.50 -25.41
N ARG A 306 -32.71 -7.91 -26.45
CA ARG A 306 -33.58 -8.64 -27.39
C ARG A 306 -32.90 -9.22 -28.63
N GLU A 307 -31.66 -8.83 -28.94
CA GLU A 307 -30.95 -9.27 -30.14
C GLU A 307 -29.70 -10.07 -29.71
N GLY A 308 -29.66 -11.35 -30.08
CA GLY A 308 -28.73 -12.33 -29.51
C GLY A 308 -27.32 -12.35 -30.12
N GLY A 309 -26.40 -12.95 -29.36
CA GLY A 309 -25.14 -13.53 -29.84
C GLY A 309 -23.99 -12.55 -30.04
N ALA A 310 -23.39 -12.06 -28.96
CA ALA A 310 -22.09 -11.40 -29.04
C ALA A 310 -20.97 -12.45 -28.96
N SER A 311 -19.97 -12.29 -29.83
CA SER A 311 -18.79 -13.13 -29.87
C SER A 311 -17.73 -12.63 -28.88
N TRP A 312 -16.78 -13.48 -28.52
CA TRP A 312 -15.64 -13.08 -27.68
C TRP A 312 -14.78 -11.97 -28.30
N LYS A 313 -14.81 -11.81 -29.63
CA LYS A 313 -14.22 -10.65 -30.31
C LYS A 313 -14.95 -9.35 -29.99
N ASP A 314 -16.28 -9.37 -29.94
CA ASP A 314 -17.09 -8.21 -29.56
C ASP A 314 -16.91 -7.84 -28.08
N VAL A 315 -16.51 -8.81 -27.23
CA VAL A 315 -16.14 -8.57 -25.83
C VAL A 315 -14.84 -7.76 -25.75
N ALA A 316 -13.81 -8.17 -26.49
CA ALA A 316 -12.49 -7.53 -26.52
C ALA A 316 -12.49 -6.14 -27.20
N GLU A 317 -13.34 -5.93 -28.20
CA GLU A 317 -13.48 -4.59 -28.81
C GLU A 317 -14.17 -3.59 -27.87
N LYS A 318 -15.00 -4.06 -26.93
CA LYS A 318 -15.73 -3.23 -25.96
C LYS A 318 -14.98 -2.96 -24.66
N SER A 319 -13.92 -3.70 -24.33
CA SER A 319 -13.07 -3.46 -23.16
C SER A 319 -12.20 -2.21 -23.29
N GLY A 320 -12.11 -1.60 -24.48
CA GLY A 320 -11.62 -0.23 -24.67
C GLY A 320 -10.12 -0.10 -24.93
N CYS A 321 -9.42 -1.18 -25.28
CA CYS A 321 -8.07 -1.13 -25.83
C CYS A 321 -8.12 -1.42 -27.34
N GLU A 322 -7.88 -0.43 -28.20
CA GLU A 322 -7.69 -0.66 -29.63
C GLU A 322 -6.31 -1.30 -29.86
N SER A 323 -6.20 -2.63 -29.69
CA SER A 323 -4.98 -3.36 -30.00
C SER A 323 -4.91 -3.67 -31.51
N GLY A 324 -3.90 -3.11 -32.17
CA GLY A 324 -3.55 -3.44 -33.54
C GLY A 324 -2.60 -4.63 -33.59
N ALA A 325 -3.12 -5.85 -33.55
CA ALA A 325 -2.41 -7.04 -34.04
C ALA A 325 -3.39 -8.20 -34.23
N GLY A 326 -3.72 -8.48 -35.49
CA GLY A 326 -4.47 -9.67 -35.85
C GLY A 326 -3.57 -10.90 -35.86
N GLU A 327 -3.80 -11.81 -34.92
CA GLU A 327 -3.45 -13.21 -35.09
C GLU A 327 -4.70 -14.05 -34.81
N LYS A 328 -5.22 -14.70 -35.86
CA LYS A 328 -6.42 -15.53 -35.80
C LYS A 328 -6.06 -16.86 -35.12
N VAL A 329 -6.29 -16.95 -33.82
CA VAL A 329 -6.37 -18.25 -33.13
C VAL A 329 -7.75 -18.85 -33.45
N VAL A 330 -7.85 -19.59 -34.55
CA VAL A 330 -9.01 -20.47 -34.81
C VAL A 330 -8.58 -21.89 -34.49
N GLY A 331 -8.70 -22.22 -33.21
CA GLY A 331 -8.34 -23.51 -32.65
C GLY A 331 -9.46 -24.55 -32.71
N THR A 332 -9.10 -25.83 -32.84
CA THR A 332 -10.05 -26.97 -32.77
C THR A 332 -10.53 -27.25 -31.33
N ALA A 333 -9.88 -26.68 -30.32
CA ALA A 333 -10.23 -26.85 -28.92
C ALA A 333 -11.59 -26.22 -28.57
N ARG A 334 -12.44 -27.00 -27.88
CA ARG A 334 -13.76 -26.57 -27.36
C ARG A 334 -13.75 -26.35 -25.84
N VAL A 335 -12.67 -26.72 -25.16
CA VAL A 335 -12.49 -26.57 -23.71
C VAL A 335 -11.18 -25.86 -23.40
N GLY A 336 -11.12 -25.15 -22.27
CA GLY A 336 -9.91 -24.49 -21.82
C GLY A 336 -9.68 -24.57 -20.32
N ILE A 337 -8.43 -24.33 -19.92
CA ILE A 337 -7.98 -24.24 -18.54
C ILE A 337 -7.30 -22.88 -18.37
N LEU A 338 -7.78 -22.09 -17.42
CA LEU A 338 -7.21 -20.80 -17.03
C LEU A 338 -6.61 -20.95 -15.63
N ALA A 339 -5.32 -20.69 -15.46
CA ALA A 339 -4.66 -20.89 -14.17
C ALA A 339 -3.77 -19.71 -13.76
N GLY A 340 -3.76 -19.38 -12.46
CA GLY A 340 -2.99 -18.28 -11.88
C GLY A 340 -1.99 -18.72 -10.83
N GLY A 341 -0.93 -17.93 -10.64
CA GLY A 341 0.12 -18.18 -9.65
C GLY A 341 0.65 -19.61 -9.72
N VAL A 342 1.00 -20.20 -8.58
CA VAL A 342 1.52 -21.57 -8.50
C VAL A 342 0.55 -22.65 -9.03
N SER A 343 -0.75 -22.37 -9.07
CA SER A 343 -1.74 -23.31 -9.64
C SER A 343 -1.51 -23.54 -11.14
N ALA A 344 -0.91 -22.59 -11.85
CA ALA A 344 -0.52 -22.78 -13.24
C ALA A 344 0.60 -23.84 -13.38
N ALA A 345 1.61 -23.80 -12.52
CA ALA A 345 2.68 -24.81 -12.52
C ALA A 345 2.15 -26.20 -12.17
N TYR A 346 1.24 -26.28 -11.18
CA TYR A 346 0.59 -27.54 -10.83
C TYR A 346 -0.31 -28.08 -11.94
N ALA A 347 -1.05 -27.21 -12.65
CA ALA A 347 -1.87 -27.60 -13.79
C ALA A 347 -1.03 -28.14 -14.95
N CYS A 348 0.12 -27.54 -15.26
CA CYS A 348 1.03 -28.05 -16.27
C CYS A 348 1.53 -29.46 -15.94
N GLU A 349 1.98 -29.69 -14.70
CA GLU A 349 2.45 -31.02 -14.29
C GLU A 349 1.31 -32.05 -14.24
N ALA A 350 0.13 -31.64 -13.79
CA ALA A 350 -1.07 -32.48 -13.79
C ALA A 350 -1.47 -32.91 -15.22
N LEU A 351 -1.46 -31.99 -16.18
CA LEU A 351 -1.72 -32.30 -17.59
C LEU A 351 -0.70 -33.32 -18.12
N ARG A 352 0.59 -33.10 -17.87
CA ARG A 352 1.67 -34.04 -18.24
C ARG A 352 1.45 -35.43 -17.64
N MET A 353 1.04 -35.52 -16.37
CA MET A 353 0.72 -36.79 -15.71
C MET A 353 -0.46 -37.50 -16.36
N LEU A 354 -1.52 -36.77 -16.71
CA LEU A 354 -2.70 -37.32 -17.36
C LEU A 354 -2.38 -37.82 -18.77
N GLU A 355 -1.55 -37.11 -19.53
CA GLU A 355 -1.09 -37.55 -20.86
C GLU A 355 -0.33 -38.88 -20.80
N VAL A 356 0.63 -39.00 -19.88
CA VAL A 356 1.41 -40.24 -19.70
C VAL A 356 0.49 -41.41 -19.38
N ARG A 357 -0.54 -41.20 -18.55
CA ARG A 357 -1.52 -42.24 -18.21
C ARG A 357 -2.44 -42.57 -19.37
N ALA A 358 -2.90 -41.56 -20.10
CA ALA A 358 -3.72 -41.74 -21.27
C ALA A 358 -2.98 -42.59 -22.33
N ALA A 359 -1.70 -42.26 -22.58
CA ALA A 359 -0.84 -43.03 -23.46
C ALA A 359 -0.62 -44.48 -22.97
N ALA A 360 -0.45 -44.70 -21.66
CA ALA A 360 -0.32 -46.03 -21.08
C ALA A 360 -1.60 -46.87 -21.21
N ALA A 361 -2.77 -46.30 -20.91
CA ALA A 361 -4.06 -46.97 -21.07
C ALA A 361 -4.35 -47.32 -22.53
N GLY A 362 -3.99 -46.43 -23.47
CA GLY A 362 -4.10 -46.69 -24.90
C GLY A 362 -3.18 -47.82 -25.40
N ALA A 363 -2.03 -48.05 -24.74
CA ALA A 363 -1.13 -49.15 -25.05
C ALA A 363 -1.65 -50.50 -24.50
N GLU A 364 -2.25 -50.50 -23.30
CA GLU A 364 -2.87 -51.70 -22.70
C GLU A 364 -4.08 -52.19 -23.52
N ASP A 365 -4.91 -51.29 -24.03
CA ASP A 365 -6.03 -51.62 -24.92
C ASP A 365 -5.57 -52.17 -26.28
N ALA A 366 -4.41 -51.70 -26.79
CA ALA A 366 -3.81 -52.21 -28.02
C ALA A 366 -3.23 -53.63 -27.84
N GLU A 367 -2.66 -53.95 -26.67
CA GLU A 367 -2.20 -55.30 -26.33
C GLU A 367 -3.35 -56.28 -26.05
N ALA A 368 -4.46 -55.82 -25.46
CA ALA A 368 -5.65 -56.64 -25.21
C ALA A 368 -6.42 -57.04 -26.48
N GLY A 369 -6.24 -56.31 -27.59
CA GLY A 369 -6.87 -56.56 -28.88
C GLY A 369 -6.21 -57.65 -29.76
N GLY A 370 -5.06 -58.20 -29.37
CA GLY A 370 -4.31 -59.18 -30.17
C GLY A 370 -4.11 -60.51 -29.47
N THR A 371 -4.87 -61.56 -29.86
CA THR A 371 -4.55 -62.93 -29.46
C THR A 371 -4.18 -63.82 -30.64
N ALA A 372 -2.88 -64.09 -30.77
CA ALA A 372 -2.36 -65.39 -31.19
C ALA A 372 -0.88 -65.51 -30.75
N ARG A 373 -0.63 -66.45 -29.83
CA ARG A 373 0.69 -66.82 -29.32
C ARG A 373 1.53 -67.57 -30.36
N ASP A 374 2.84 -67.51 -30.10
CA ASP A 374 3.93 -68.42 -30.47
C ASP A 374 4.65 -68.22 -31.81
N ALA A 375 5.82 -67.57 -31.75
CA ALA A 375 7.09 -68.25 -32.06
C ALA A 375 8.34 -67.40 -31.73
N ALA A 376 9.25 -68.02 -30.98
CA ALA A 376 10.71 -67.91 -31.07
C ALA A 376 11.45 -66.63 -30.63
N VAL A 377 12.15 -66.79 -29.49
CA VAL A 377 13.47 -66.27 -29.14
C VAL A 377 14.43 -66.24 -30.35
N VAL A 378 15.07 -65.09 -30.64
CA VAL A 378 16.52 -64.83 -30.87
C VAL A 378 16.69 -63.30 -31.07
N GLY A 379 17.74 -62.71 -30.49
CA GLY A 379 17.92 -61.25 -30.40
C GLY A 379 18.72 -60.55 -31.50
N ALA A 380 19.14 -59.33 -31.13
CA ALA A 380 20.13 -58.41 -31.73
C ALA A 380 19.76 -57.61 -33.00
N ASP A 381 19.89 -56.29 -32.84
CA ASP A 381 20.34 -55.24 -33.76
C ASP A 381 19.54 -54.80 -35.02
N ALA A 382 19.58 -53.46 -35.19
CA ALA A 382 19.59 -52.65 -36.42
C ALA A 382 18.27 -52.07 -37.02
N VAL A 383 18.10 -50.75 -36.82
CA VAL A 383 18.15 -49.63 -37.80
C VAL A 383 17.39 -49.73 -39.16
N THR A 384 16.78 -48.60 -39.55
CA THR A 384 16.09 -48.19 -40.82
C THR A 384 14.67 -48.72 -41.03
N GLY A 385 13.67 -48.04 -41.60
CA GLY A 385 13.51 -46.74 -42.26
C GLY A 385 12.14 -46.73 -42.99
N SER A 386 11.43 -45.60 -42.98
CA SER A 386 10.43 -45.12 -43.98
C SER A 386 9.54 -46.11 -44.77
N ASN A 387 8.20 -46.03 -44.62
CA ASN A 387 7.28 -45.48 -45.65
C ASN A 387 5.79 -45.78 -45.36
N ALA A 388 4.96 -44.79 -45.70
CA ALA A 388 3.50 -44.79 -45.72
C ALA A 388 2.90 -45.78 -46.73
N VAL A 389 1.68 -46.28 -46.47
CA VAL A 389 0.60 -46.49 -47.47
C VAL A 389 -0.77 -46.50 -46.75
N CYS A 390 -1.70 -45.69 -47.27
CA CYS A 390 -3.12 -45.67 -46.97
C CYS A 390 -3.87 -46.88 -47.56
N GLY A 391 -4.93 -47.34 -46.90
CA GLY A 391 -5.83 -48.35 -47.46
C GLY A 391 -7.18 -48.38 -46.75
N ASN A 392 -8.11 -47.56 -47.24
CA ASN A 392 -9.54 -47.67 -46.94
C ASN A 392 -10.07 -49.03 -47.43
N ALA A 393 -10.75 -49.77 -46.55
CA ALA A 393 -11.71 -50.80 -46.94
C ALA A 393 -12.96 -50.64 -46.08
N ALA A 394 -14.00 -50.08 -46.71
CA ALA A 394 -15.36 -50.06 -46.19
C ALA A 394 -15.91 -51.50 -46.13
N TYR A 395 -16.60 -51.83 -45.04
CA TYR A 395 -17.65 -52.84 -45.07
C TYR A 395 -18.81 -52.35 -44.20
N ASP A 396 -19.95 -52.28 -44.86
CA ASP A 396 -21.25 -51.84 -44.36
C ASP A 396 -22.00 -53.06 -43.82
N SER A 397 -22.48 -52.98 -42.58
CA SER A 397 -23.65 -53.75 -42.15
C SER A 397 -24.31 -53.07 -40.95
N ALA A 398 -25.44 -52.45 -41.24
CA ALA A 398 -26.38 -51.89 -40.29
C ALA A 398 -27.06 -52.96 -39.39
N ALA A 399 -27.67 -52.43 -38.33
CA ALA A 399 -28.67 -53.02 -37.43
C ALA A 399 -28.15 -53.84 -36.25
N ASP A 400 -27.95 -53.18 -35.11
CA ASP A 400 -28.87 -53.34 -33.98
C ASP A 400 -28.62 -52.28 -32.89
N GLY A 401 -29.70 -51.69 -32.41
CA GLY A 401 -29.71 -50.63 -31.41
C GLY A 401 -29.32 -51.13 -30.02
N ARG A 402 -28.01 -51.07 -29.73
CA ARG A 402 -27.41 -50.78 -28.43
C ARG A 402 -26.09 -50.09 -28.73
N ALA A 403 -26.00 -48.78 -28.47
CA ALA A 403 -24.70 -48.15 -28.32
C ALA A 403 -24.05 -48.80 -27.08
N LYS A 404 -23.25 -49.83 -27.32
CA LYS A 404 -22.14 -50.14 -26.44
C LYS A 404 -21.24 -48.92 -26.54
N ASP A 405 -21.04 -48.23 -25.42
CA ASP A 405 -19.94 -47.29 -25.25
C ASP A 405 -18.66 -48.10 -25.50
N THR A 406 -18.23 -48.13 -26.75
CA THR A 406 -16.91 -48.58 -27.15
C THR A 406 -15.95 -47.56 -26.58
N ALA A 407 -15.12 -48.01 -25.63
CA ALA A 407 -13.99 -47.29 -25.09
C ALA A 407 -13.27 -46.53 -26.22
N THR A 408 -13.49 -45.23 -26.28
CA THR A 408 -12.76 -44.33 -27.18
C THR A 408 -11.37 -44.13 -26.60
N CYS A 409 -10.36 -44.47 -27.40
CA CYS A 409 -8.93 -44.31 -27.15
C CYS A 409 -8.59 -43.20 -26.15
N ALA A 410 -7.82 -43.58 -25.13
CA ALA A 410 -7.30 -42.74 -24.06
C ALA A 410 -6.29 -41.69 -24.57
N ALA A 411 -6.78 -40.62 -25.19
CA ALA A 411 -6.02 -39.41 -25.47
C ALA A 411 -6.73 -38.22 -24.83
N LEU A 412 -5.96 -37.22 -24.37
CA LEU A 412 -6.56 -35.98 -23.91
C LEU A 412 -7.28 -35.28 -25.07
N PRO A 413 -8.48 -34.71 -24.85
CA PRO A 413 -9.16 -33.91 -25.86
C PRO A 413 -8.35 -32.63 -26.16
N PRO A 414 -8.46 -32.04 -27.37
CA PRO A 414 -7.86 -30.74 -27.65
C PRO A 414 -8.31 -29.68 -26.63
N TYR A 415 -7.35 -28.98 -26.02
CA TYR A 415 -7.61 -27.96 -25.01
C TYR A 415 -6.73 -26.73 -25.21
N ARG A 416 -7.18 -25.58 -24.69
CA ARG A 416 -6.32 -24.41 -24.50
C ARG A 416 -5.93 -24.27 -23.05
N PHE A 417 -4.69 -23.88 -22.80
CA PHE A 417 -4.20 -23.53 -21.48
C PHE A 417 -3.74 -22.08 -21.49
N MET A 418 -4.18 -21.30 -20.51
CA MET A 418 -3.68 -19.95 -20.28
C MET A 418 -3.19 -19.81 -18.84
N ARG A 419 -1.92 -19.47 -18.69
CA ARG A 419 -1.35 -18.97 -17.44
C ARG A 419 -1.63 -17.47 -17.35
N VAL A 420 -2.04 -17.01 -16.17
CA VAL A 420 -2.17 -15.59 -15.82
C VAL A 420 -1.20 -15.24 -14.70
N GLY A 421 -0.05 -14.66 -15.06
CA GLY A 421 0.95 -14.17 -14.10
C GLY A 421 0.71 -12.74 -13.63
N THR A 422 -0.29 -12.05 -14.18
CA THR A 422 -0.60 -10.65 -13.85
C THR A 422 -2.10 -10.46 -13.56
N PRO A 423 -2.60 -10.97 -12.42
CA PRO A 423 -4.03 -11.13 -12.17
C PRO A 423 -4.79 -9.82 -11.94
N TYR A 424 -4.09 -8.74 -11.59
CA TYR A 424 -4.69 -7.42 -11.41
C TYR A 424 -3.75 -6.29 -11.85
N PRO A 425 -4.19 -5.31 -12.66
CA PRO A 425 -5.44 -5.31 -13.44
C PRO A 425 -5.62 -6.59 -14.26
N PHE A 426 -6.85 -7.07 -14.36
CA PHE A 426 -7.14 -8.29 -15.10
C PHE A 426 -6.86 -8.09 -16.60
N PRO A 427 -6.11 -8.97 -17.28
CA PRO A 427 -5.73 -8.81 -18.68
C PRO A 427 -6.91 -9.22 -19.58
N GLU A 428 -7.93 -8.36 -19.66
CA GLU A 428 -9.22 -8.63 -20.31
C GLU A 428 -9.04 -9.12 -21.76
N ASP A 429 -8.19 -8.48 -22.56
CA ASP A 429 -8.04 -8.80 -23.97
C ASP A 429 -7.32 -10.13 -24.20
N ALA A 430 -6.26 -10.41 -23.44
CA ALA A 430 -5.56 -11.69 -23.51
C ALA A 430 -6.49 -12.85 -23.11
N VAL A 431 -7.30 -12.67 -22.06
CA VAL A 431 -8.26 -13.67 -21.61
C VAL A 431 -9.43 -13.83 -22.60
N ALA A 432 -9.88 -12.75 -23.23
CA ALA A 432 -10.89 -12.83 -24.29
C ALA A 432 -10.38 -13.62 -25.51
N ARG A 433 -9.12 -13.40 -25.93
CA ARG A 433 -8.46 -14.18 -26.99
C ARG A 433 -8.38 -15.66 -26.63
N PHE A 434 -8.03 -15.98 -25.38
CA PHE A 434 -8.05 -17.37 -24.88
C PHE A 434 -9.45 -17.99 -24.91
N ALA A 435 -10.47 -17.27 -24.48
CA ALA A 435 -11.83 -17.78 -24.35
C ALA A 435 -12.58 -17.92 -25.69
N GLU A 436 -12.07 -17.32 -26.77
CA GLU A 436 -12.76 -17.28 -28.06
C GLU A 436 -13.07 -18.69 -28.62
N GLY A 437 -14.35 -19.02 -28.75
CA GLY A 437 -14.80 -20.29 -29.33
C GLY A 437 -14.78 -21.48 -28.37
N LEU A 438 -14.36 -21.28 -27.11
CA LEU A 438 -14.49 -22.28 -26.05
C LEU A 438 -15.95 -22.38 -25.58
N GLU A 439 -16.40 -23.60 -25.31
CA GLU A 439 -17.70 -23.88 -24.69
C GLU A 439 -17.61 -23.86 -23.17
N ARG A 440 -16.49 -24.35 -22.61
CA ARG A 440 -16.27 -24.53 -21.17
C ARG A 440 -14.84 -24.17 -20.78
N VAL A 441 -14.68 -23.47 -19.66
CA VAL A 441 -13.38 -23.12 -19.08
C VAL A 441 -13.33 -23.57 -17.62
N LEU A 442 -12.27 -24.29 -17.25
CA LEU A 442 -11.93 -24.58 -15.86
C LEU A 442 -10.93 -23.54 -15.35
N VAL A 443 -11.24 -22.88 -14.23
CA VAL A 443 -10.37 -21.91 -13.58
C VAL A 443 -9.69 -22.55 -12.37
N LEU A 444 -8.36 -22.46 -12.32
CA LEU A 444 -7.52 -23.01 -11.25
C LEU A 444 -6.69 -21.91 -10.61
N GLU A 445 -6.99 -21.61 -9.35
CA GLU A 445 -6.28 -20.60 -8.56
C GLU A 445 -6.28 -20.96 -7.06
N GLU A 446 -5.36 -20.38 -6.32
CA GLU A 446 -5.27 -20.52 -4.86
C GLU A 446 -6.06 -19.44 -4.15
N LEU A 447 -6.55 -19.73 -2.94
CA LEU A 447 -7.28 -18.79 -2.07
C LEU A 447 -8.62 -18.30 -2.66
N ASP A 448 -8.73 -17.05 -3.11
CA ASP A 448 -10.00 -16.51 -3.60
C ASP A 448 -10.18 -16.73 -5.10
N HIS A 449 -11.44 -16.66 -5.55
CA HIS A 449 -11.88 -16.85 -6.94
C HIS A 449 -11.69 -15.58 -7.80
N VAL A 450 -10.48 -15.01 -7.78
CA VAL A 450 -10.15 -13.72 -8.41
C VAL A 450 -10.18 -13.80 -9.94
N LEU A 451 -9.57 -14.83 -10.51
CA LEU A 451 -9.56 -15.04 -11.96
C LEU A 451 -10.92 -15.52 -12.46
N GLU A 452 -11.59 -16.37 -11.68
CA GLU A 452 -12.95 -16.83 -11.99
C GLU A 452 -13.93 -15.66 -12.07
N ASP A 453 -13.90 -14.74 -11.10
CA ASP A 453 -14.68 -13.50 -11.13
C ASP A 453 -14.34 -12.63 -12.36
N GLY A 454 -13.05 -12.44 -12.64
CA GLY A 454 -12.60 -11.65 -13.79
C GLY A 454 -13.16 -12.19 -15.11
N LEU A 455 -13.07 -13.52 -15.30
CA LEU A 455 -13.62 -14.19 -16.47
C LEU A 455 -15.15 -14.11 -16.53
N LEU A 456 -15.85 -14.28 -15.41
CA LEU A 456 -17.31 -14.16 -15.34
C LEU A 456 -17.80 -12.74 -15.66
N VAL A 457 -17.14 -11.72 -15.12
CA VAL A 457 -17.44 -10.31 -15.44
C VAL A 457 -17.19 -10.03 -16.91
N LEU A 458 -16.08 -10.50 -17.47
CA LEU A 458 -15.75 -10.35 -18.89
C LEU A 458 -16.79 -11.04 -19.79
N ALA A 459 -17.16 -12.29 -19.49
CA ALA A 459 -18.19 -13.03 -20.19
C ALA A 459 -19.56 -12.31 -20.13
N GLY A 460 -19.89 -11.73 -18.97
CA GLY A 460 -21.11 -10.93 -18.77
C GLY A 460 -21.14 -9.65 -19.60
N LYS A 461 -20.04 -8.87 -19.61
CA LYS A 461 -19.90 -7.62 -20.37
C LYS A 461 -20.22 -7.80 -21.86
N GLY A 462 -19.70 -8.86 -22.47
CA GLY A 462 -19.96 -9.15 -23.88
C GLY A 462 -20.86 -10.36 -24.14
N ARG A 463 -21.66 -10.78 -23.15
CA ARG A 463 -22.71 -11.82 -23.28
C ARG A 463 -22.24 -13.11 -23.95
N ALA A 464 -21.03 -13.54 -23.64
CA ALA A 464 -20.42 -14.70 -24.27
C ALA A 464 -21.03 -16.00 -23.75
N ALA A 465 -21.29 -16.94 -24.66
CA ALA A 465 -21.79 -18.27 -24.32
C ALA A 465 -20.62 -19.21 -23.98
N CYS A 466 -20.11 -19.12 -22.75
CA CYS A 466 -19.11 -20.03 -22.21
C CYS A 466 -19.45 -20.40 -20.77
N GLU A 467 -19.41 -21.68 -20.44
CA GLU A 467 -19.56 -22.17 -19.07
C GLU A 467 -18.24 -22.02 -18.33
N VAL A 468 -18.21 -21.21 -17.28
CA VAL A 468 -17.05 -21.07 -16.39
C VAL A 468 -17.24 -21.99 -15.20
N ARG A 469 -16.23 -22.83 -14.92
CA ARG A 469 -16.18 -23.74 -13.79
C ARG A 469 -14.95 -23.44 -12.95
N GLY A 470 -15.06 -23.55 -11.64
CA GLY A 470 -14.00 -23.17 -10.72
C GLY A 470 -14.40 -23.40 -9.27
N ARG A 471 -14.01 -22.49 -8.38
CA ARG A 471 -14.31 -22.58 -6.95
C ARG A 471 -15.80 -22.38 -6.71
N LEU A 472 -16.44 -21.45 -7.43
CA LEU A 472 -17.86 -21.16 -7.26
C LEU A 472 -18.77 -22.35 -7.65
N THR A 473 -18.33 -23.17 -8.59
CA THR A 473 -19.05 -24.40 -9.02
C THR A 473 -18.65 -25.64 -8.23
N GLY A 474 -17.60 -25.56 -7.40
CA GLY A 474 -17.01 -26.69 -6.67
C GLY A 474 -16.14 -27.62 -7.52
N ASP A 475 -15.85 -27.25 -8.77
CA ASP A 475 -14.95 -27.99 -9.66
C ASP A 475 -13.47 -27.75 -9.29
N ALA A 476 -13.15 -26.61 -8.66
CA ALA A 476 -11.86 -26.34 -8.01
C ALA A 476 -11.95 -26.40 -6.48
N ARG A 477 -10.80 -26.57 -5.81
CA ARG A 477 -10.71 -26.60 -4.34
C ARG A 477 -11.08 -25.23 -3.76
N ASP A 478 -11.87 -25.19 -2.69
CA ASP A 478 -12.42 -23.94 -2.12
C ASP A 478 -11.60 -23.31 -0.98
N ARG A 479 -10.60 -24.04 -0.45
CA ARG A 479 -9.73 -23.59 0.65
C ARG A 479 -8.41 -24.34 0.66
N GLY A 480 -7.42 -23.82 1.37
CA GLY A 480 -6.12 -24.47 1.46
C GLY A 480 -5.29 -24.33 0.19
N GLU A 481 -4.09 -24.91 0.29
CA GLU A 481 -3.12 -24.96 -0.79
C GLU A 481 -3.56 -25.97 -1.87
N ASN A 482 -3.26 -25.68 -3.14
CA ASN A 482 -3.48 -26.63 -4.21
C ASN A 482 -2.32 -27.64 -4.30
N ASP A 483 -2.59 -28.81 -4.85
CA ASP A 483 -1.59 -29.83 -5.11
C ASP A 483 -1.80 -30.46 -6.50
N VAL A 484 -0.74 -31.05 -7.04
CA VAL A 484 -0.74 -31.59 -8.42
C VAL A 484 -1.75 -32.72 -8.59
N ASP A 485 -1.87 -33.61 -7.60
CA ASP A 485 -2.75 -34.78 -7.68
C ASP A 485 -4.24 -34.39 -7.66
N ASP A 486 -4.63 -33.47 -6.78
CA ASP A 486 -5.98 -32.89 -6.73
C ASP A 486 -6.32 -32.16 -8.03
N ILE A 487 -5.39 -31.35 -8.56
CA ILE A 487 -5.58 -30.67 -9.84
C ILE A 487 -5.72 -31.69 -10.98
N ALA A 488 -4.90 -32.74 -11.03
CA ALA A 488 -5.01 -33.80 -12.03
C ALA A 488 -6.38 -34.49 -12.00
N CYS A 489 -6.88 -34.80 -10.79
CA CYS A 489 -8.22 -35.38 -10.64
C CYS A 489 -9.32 -34.47 -11.17
N ARG A 490 -9.22 -33.16 -10.90
CA ARG A 490 -10.20 -32.16 -11.34
C ARG A 490 -10.17 -31.95 -12.84
N ILE A 491 -8.97 -31.86 -13.44
CA ILE A 491 -8.81 -31.76 -14.88
C ILE A 491 -9.35 -33.02 -15.57
N ALA A 492 -9.03 -34.23 -15.09
CA ALA A 492 -9.56 -35.47 -15.63
C ALA A 492 -11.10 -35.50 -15.58
N ARG A 493 -11.69 -35.09 -14.45
CA ARG A 493 -13.14 -34.97 -14.29
C ARG A 493 -13.74 -33.94 -15.26
N PHE A 494 -13.09 -32.79 -15.45
CA PHE A 494 -13.52 -31.73 -16.36
C PHE A 494 -13.55 -32.20 -17.82
N PHE A 495 -12.55 -32.99 -18.23
CA PHE A 495 -12.48 -33.66 -19.53
C PHE A 495 -13.41 -34.88 -19.65
N GLY A 496 -14.04 -35.33 -18.57
CA GLY A 496 -14.92 -36.50 -18.57
C GLY A 496 -14.19 -37.84 -18.51
N MET A 497 -12.89 -37.84 -18.23
CA MET A 497 -12.01 -39.01 -18.20
C MET A 497 -11.94 -39.61 -16.79
N ARG A 498 -13.08 -40.13 -16.29
CA ARG A 498 -13.20 -40.64 -14.91
C ARG A 498 -12.26 -41.81 -14.60
N GLU A 499 -11.86 -42.57 -15.60
CA GLU A 499 -10.97 -43.73 -15.47
C GLU A 499 -9.50 -43.34 -15.22
N LEU A 500 -9.11 -42.10 -15.55
CA LEU A 500 -7.80 -41.54 -15.26
C LEU A 500 -7.73 -40.77 -13.94
N ALA A 501 -8.89 -40.49 -13.34
CA ALA A 501 -8.97 -39.83 -12.04
C ALA A 501 -8.48 -40.79 -10.95
N PHE A 502 -7.62 -40.30 -10.05
CA PHE A 502 -7.14 -41.10 -8.93
C PHE A 502 -8.31 -41.53 -8.05
N ASP A 503 -8.29 -42.77 -7.56
CA ASP A 503 -9.20 -43.20 -6.51
C ASP A 503 -8.79 -42.49 -5.20
N ALA A 504 -9.61 -41.53 -4.77
CA ALA A 504 -9.36 -40.73 -3.57
C ALA A 504 -9.27 -41.58 -2.28
N SER A 505 -9.58 -42.89 -2.34
CA SER A 505 -9.41 -43.82 -1.24
C SER A 505 -7.95 -44.13 -0.89
N ASP A 506 -6.98 -43.95 -1.81
CA ASP A 506 -5.56 -44.23 -1.54
C ASP A 506 -4.79 -43.10 -0.84
N VAL A 507 -5.26 -41.86 -0.90
CA VAL A 507 -4.62 -40.70 -0.21
C VAL A 507 -4.94 -40.67 1.30
N SER A 508 -6.00 -41.37 1.72
CA SER A 508 -6.41 -41.45 3.13
C SER A 508 -5.59 -42.43 3.99
N ARG A 509 -4.64 -43.17 3.41
CA ARG A 509 -3.85 -44.19 4.13
C ARG A 509 -2.55 -43.67 4.73
N GLU A 510 -1.92 -42.64 4.18
CA GLU A 510 -0.62 -42.15 4.69
C GLU A 510 -0.72 -41.05 5.76
N THR A 511 -1.91 -40.49 6.01
CA THR A 511 -2.16 -39.67 7.22
C THR A 511 -2.61 -40.48 8.44
N SER A 512 -2.77 -41.80 8.30
CA SER A 512 -3.24 -42.69 9.37
C SER A 512 -2.15 -43.54 10.04
N SER A 513 -0.90 -43.50 9.57
CA SER A 513 0.20 -44.31 10.14
C SER A 513 1.09 -43.57 11.15
N ALA A 514 0.69 -42.39 11.62
CA ALA A 514 1.35 -41.72 12.74
C ALA A 514 0.31 -41.21 13.75
N MET A 515 -0.29 -42.14 14.50
CA MET A 515 -0.69 -42.04 15.91
C MET A 515 -1.54 -43.27 16.27
N SER A 516 -0.88 -44.41 16.53
CA SER A 516 -1.52 -45.49 17.27
C SER A 516 -1.75 -45.02 18.71
N ALA A 517 -3.03 -44.90 19.07
CA ALA A 517 -3.47 -44.64 20.43
C ALA A 517 -3.16 -45.86 21.32
N GLU A 518 -2.19 -45.73 22.23
CA GLU A 518 -2.13 -46.50 23.49
C GLU A 518 -1.04 -45.94 24.41
N THR A 519 -1.38 -44.92 25.21
CA THR A 519 -0.99 -44.71 26.64
C THR A 519 -1.25 -43.26 27.05
N ALA A 520 -2.48 -42.98 27.51
CA ALA A 520 -2.77 -41.81 28.34
C ALA A 520 -4.03 -42.08 29.18
N ALA A 521 -3.88 -42.93 30.19
CA ALA A 521 -4.76 -42.95 31.35
C ALA A 521 -3.87 -42.69 32.57
N GLU A 522 -4.41 -41.95 33.55
CA GLU A 522 -3.77 -41.43 34.78
C GLU A 522 -2.98 -40.13 34.53
N THR A 523 -3.30 -38.96 35.08
CA THR A 523 -4.11 -38.56 36.23
C THR A 523 -4.40 -37.06 36.08
N MET A 524 -5.65 -36.60 36.16
CA MET A 524 -5.97 -35.28 36.73
C MET A 524 -7.39 -35.27 37.31
N VAL A 525 -7.41 -35.14 38.64
CA VAL A 525 -8.58 -34.97 39.50
C VAL A 525 -8.86 -33.47 39.68
N ALA A 526 -10.14 -33.11 39.48
CA ALA A 526 -10.95 -32.04 40.10
C ALA A 526 -10.35 -30.62 40.28
N THR A 527 -11.02 -29.56 39.85
CA THR A 527 -12.30 -29.13 40.46
C THR A 527 -13.07 -28.14 39.57
N SER A 528 -14.39 -28.30 39.58
CA SER A 528 -15.44 -27.59 38.84
C SER A 528 -15.90 -26.28 39.48
N ALA A 529 -16.38 -25.34 38.66
CA ALA A 529 -17.76 -24.79 38.68
C ALA A 529 -17.86 -23.57 37.73
N ALA A 530 -18.93 -23.24 37.02
CA ALA A 530 -20.10 -23.91 36.47
C ALA A 530 -20.83 -22.81 35.68
N VAL A 531 -21.16 -23.01 34.39
CA VAL A 531 -22.20 -22.22 33.72
C VAL A 531 -23.11 -23.19 32.97
N VAL A 532 -24.40 -23.09 33.29
CA VAL A 532 -25.50 -23.95 32.89
C VAL A 532 -26.05 -23.48 31.54
N ALA A 533 -26.29 -24.45 30.64
CA ALA A 533 -26.96 -24.28 29.35
C ALA A 533 -28.46 -23.94 29.52
N PRO A 534 -29.15 -23.51 28.45
CA PRO A 534 -30.00 -24.51 27.80
C PRO A 534 -30.11 -24.45 26.26
N SER A 535 -30.26 -25.68 25.75
CA SER A 535 -30.94 -26.25 24.59
C SER A 535 -31.89 -25.43 23.68
N GLU A 536 -31.71 -25.70 22.38
CA GLU A 536 -32.69 -26.23 21.40
C GLU A 536 -33.59 -25.34 20.51
N ILE A 537 -33.39 -25.59 19.21
CA ILE A 537 -34.32 -25.66 18.06
C ILE A 537 -34.48 -24.43 17.14
N ALA A 538 -34.16 -24.72 15.88
CA ALA A 538 -34.11 -23.96 14.65
C ALA A 538 -35.43 -23.30 14.19
N ALA A 539 -35.31 -22.18 13.47
CA ALA A 539 -35.96 -21.96 12.16
C ALA A 539 -35.43 -20.70 11.44
N SER A 540 -34.89 -20.93 10.24
CA SER A 540 -34.95 -20.17 8.99
C SER A 540 -35.09 -18.63 8.91
N SER A 541 -34.26 -18.12 7.98
CA SER A 541 -34.56 -17.15 6.92
C SER A 541 -34.67 -15.65 7.20
N ALA A 542 -33.65 -14.96 6.70
CA ALA A 542 -33.73 -13.90 5.70
C ALA A 542 -34.24 -12.49 6.07
N THR A 543 -33.36 -11.56 5.71
CA THR A 543 -33.60 -10.26 5.05
C THR A 543 -33.95 -9.01 5.86
N SER A 544 -33.04 -8.05 5.70
CA SER A 544 -33.26 -6.63 5.39
C SER A 544 -33.46 -5.65 6.55
N ALA A 545 -32.48 -4.74 6.62
CA ALA A 545 -32.58 -3.28 6.64
C ALA A 545 -33.66 -2.62 7.52
N VAL A 546 -33.25 -1.61 8.29
CA VAL A 546 -33.69 -0.20 8.16
C VAL A 546 -33.29 0.59 9.42
N SER A 547 -32.65 1.74 9.14
CA SER A 547 -32.69 3.05 9.83
C SER A 547 -32.79 3.17 11.35
N ALA A 548 -31.90 4.03 11.85
CA ALA A 548 -31.94 4.76 13.11
C ALA A 548 -33.30 5.41 13.45
N ALA A 549 -33.62 5.49 14.74
CA ALA A 549 -33.86 6.77 15.43
C ALA A 549 -33.98 6.63 16.96
N SER A 550 -33.30 7.57 17.62
CA SER A 550 -33.36 8.09 18.99
C SER A 550 -34.62 7.88 19.85
N ALA A 551 -34.39 7.62 21.13
CA ALA A 551 -35.27 7.98 22.23
C ALA A 551 -34.74 9.25 22.94
N THR A 552 -35.62 10.23 23.19
CA THR A 552 -35.40 11.32 24.16
C THR A 552 -36.57 11.37 25.15
N PRO A 553 -36.37 11.88 26.37
CA PRO A 553 -37.25 11.62 27.51
C PRO A 553 -38.35 12.67 27.74
N ASP A 554 -39.24 12.31 28.66
CA ASP A 554 -40.49 12.93 29.09
C ASP A 554 -40.43 14.35 29.71
N LEU A 555 -41.45 15.13 29.31
CA LEU A 555 -42.37 15.99 30.09
C LEU A 555 -41.88 17.09 31.05
N LEU A 556 -42.31 18.33 30.76
CA LEU A 556 -43.26 19.10 31.60
C LEU A 556 -43.85 20.30 30.83
N ALA A 557 -45.13 20.57 31.09
CA ALA A 557 -46.11 21.25 30.24
C ALA A 557 -46.31 22.75 30.53
N ALA A 558 -46.84 23.50 29.53
CA ALA A 558 -47.90 24.50 29.73
C ALA A 558 -48.54 25.00 28.39
N THR A 559 -49.72 24.45 28.11
CA THR A 559 -50.97 25.11 27.63
C THR A 559 -51.00 26.05 26.42
N ALA A 560 -51.70 25.61 25.37
CA ALA A 560 -52.87 26.22 24.68
C ALA A 560 -52.85 25.73 23.22
N GLY A 561 -53.73 24.89 22.71
CA GLY A 561 -55.18 25.01 22.62
C GLY A 561 -55.64 24.07 21.50
N SER A 562 -56.84 23.51 21.66
CA SER A 562 -57.48 22.44 20.88
C SER A 562 -57.47 22.57 19.35
N ALA A 563 -57.33 21.45 18.62
CA ALA A 563 -58.49 20.73 18.05
C ALA A 563 -58.11 19.67 16.98
N SER A 564 -58.72 18.50 17.16
CA SER A 564 -59.28 17.57 16.16
C SER A 564 -58.39 16.94 15.07
N THR A 565 -58.26 15.63 15.24
CA THR A 565 -57.96 14.57 14.27
C THR A 565 -58.72 14.67 12.94
N ALA A 566 -58.00 14.54 11.82
CA ALA A 566 -58.51 13.96 10.55
C ALA A 566 -57.35 13.41 9.70
N THR A 567 -57.61 12.27 9.08
CA THR A 567 -56.76 11.31 8.34
C THR A 567 -56.07 11.92 7.09
N PRO A 568 -54.84 11.50 6.70
CA PRO A 568 -54.16 12.02 5.52
C PRO A 568 -54.55 11.22 4.26
N ALA A 569 -55.64 11.60 3.60
CA ALA A 569 -55.99 11.09 2.26
C ALA A 569 -56.56 12.15 1.32
N ALA A 570 -56.32 13.44 1.57
CA ALA A 570 -56.94 14.52 0.79
C ALA A 570 -56.04 15.75 0.54
N HIS A 571 -54.71 15.60 0.46
CA HIS A 571 -53.82 16.76 0.24
C HIS A 571 -52.90 16.68 -0.99
N GLU A 572 -53.22 15.82 -1.97
CA GLU A 572 -52.48 15.75 -3.25
C GLU A 572 -53.25 16.30 -4.45
N ALA A 573 -54.41 16.93 -4.25
CA ALA A 573 -55.25 17.47 -5.33
C ALA A 573 -55.48 19.00 -5.29
N ALA A 574 -54.87 19.73 -4.34
CA ALA A 574 -55.13 21.17 -4.14
C ALA A 574 -53.95 22.11 -4.46
N ARG A 575 -52.90 21.64 -5.15
CA ARG A 575 -51.72 22.49 -5.48
C ARG A 575 -51.43 22.66 -6.98
N ALA A 576 -52.43 22.41 -7.83
CA ALA A 576 -52.34 22.57 -9.29
C ALA A 576 -53.13 23.76 -9.86
N LYS A 577 -53.72 24.64 -9.04
CA LYS A 577 -54.51 25.79 -9.51
C LYS A 577 -54.22 27.06 -8.70
N ASP A 578 -52.98 27.56 -8.74
CA ASP A 578 -52.72 29.01 -8.60
C ASP A 578 -51.27 29.39 -8.98
N ARG A 579 -50.88 29.20 -10.24
CA ARG A 579 -49.61 29.71 -10.79
C ARG A 579 -49.80 30.42 -12.13
N SER A 580 -50.87 31.22 -12.24
CA SER A 580 -51.12 32.03 -13.45
C SER A 580 -51.00 33.55 -13.24
N GLY A 581 -50.47 34.00 -12.10
CA GLY A 581 -50.37 35.43 -11.79
C GLY A 581 -49.09 35.91 -11.10
N ALA A 582 -48.10 35.05 -10.86
CA ALA A 582 -46.78 35.52 -10.39
C ALA A 582 -45.94 35.88 -11.62
N PRO A 583 -45.39 37.11 -11.72
CA PRO A 583 -44.46 37.43 -12.80
C PRO A 583 -43.32 36.42 -12.71
N ALA A 584 -43.09 35.69 -13.80
CA ALA A 584 -41.89 34.89 -13.95
C ALA A 584 -40.72 35.87 -13.74
N LEU A 585 -39.99 35.73 -12.64
CA LEU A 585 -38.69 36.35 -12.50
C LEU A 585 -37.88 35.81 -13.67
N ALA A 586 -37.72 36.65 -14.71
CA ALA A 586 -36.75 36.39 -15.75
C ALA A 586 -35.45 36.03 -15.03
N PRO A 587 -34.76 34.93 -15.41
CA PRO A 587 -33.45 34.66 -14.86
C PRO A 587 -32.64 35.93 -15.11
N SER A 588 -32.29 36.65 -14.04
CA SER A 588 -31.53 37.87 -14.23
C SER A 588 -30.15 37.41 -14.69
N ASP A 589 -29.84 37.61 -15.96
CA ASP A 589 -28.48 37.51 -16.51
C ASP A 589 -27.49 38.43 -15.74
N ALA A 590 -28.00 39.28 -14.83
CA ALA A 590 -27.27 40.18 -13.95
C ALA A 590 -26.49 39.52 -12.78
N LEU A 591 -26.53 38.20 -12.61
CA LEU A 591 -25.76 37.49 -11.57
C LEU A 591 -24.79 36.44 -12.13
N ALA A 592 -24.37 36.58 -13.39
CA ALA A 592 -23.23 35.82 -13.91
C ALA A 592 -21.93 36.37 -13.28
N PHE A 593 -21.34 35.61 -12.35
CA PHE A 593 -20.00 35.91 -11.84
C PHE A 593 -18.96 35.30 -12.79
N ASP A 594 -18.53 36.10 -13.77
CA ASP A 594 -17.54 35.69 -14.80
C ASP A 594 -16.09 35.67 -14.29
N ALA A 595 -15.84 36.09 -13.06
CA ALA A 595 -14.51 36.01 -12.47
C ALA A 595 -14.26 34.60 -11.91
N THR A 596 -13.02 34.13 -12.02
CA THR A 596 -12.57 32.96 -11.25
C THR A 596 -12.75 33.25 -9.77
N LEU A 597 -13.50 32.41 -9.07
CA LEU A 597 -13.65 32.51 -7.62
C LEU A 597 -12.25 32.51 -6.97
N PRO A 598 -12.00 33.43 -6.03
CA PRO A 598 -10.71 33.48 -5.35
C PRO A 598 -10.48 32.16 -4.61
N VAL A 599 -9.30 31.57 -4.83
CA VAL A 599 -8.87 30.38 -4.10
C VAL A 599 -8.80 30.72 -2.62
N ARG A 600 -9.53 29.97 -1.78
CA ARG A 600 -9.43 30.05 -0.32
C ARG A 600 -8.52 28.91 0.14
N PRO A 601 -7.20 29.11 0.21
CA PRO A 601 -6.31 28.07 0.72
C PRO A 601 -6.69 27.74 2.17
N PRO A 602 -6.58 26.48 2.58
CA PRO A 602 -6.64 26.13 4.00
C PRO A 602 -5.57 26.93 4.77
N VAL A 603 -5.96 27.62 5.82
CA VAL A 603 -5.06 28.44 6.65
C VAL A 603 -5.24 28.13 8.12
N LEU A 604 -4.15 28.19 8.87
CA LEU A 604 -4.20 28.11 10.33
C LEU A 604 -4.99 29.28 10.92
N CYS A 605 -5.61 29.07 12.08
CA CYS A 605 -6.30 30.13 12.83
C CYS A 605 -5.38 31.34 13.11
N ALA A 606 -6.00 32.51 13.31
CA ALA A 606 -5.29 33.68 13.82
C ALA A 606 -4.70 33.37 15.20
N GLY A 607 -3.41 33.63 15.37
CA GLY A 607 -2.70 33.34 16.62
C GLY A 607 -2.37 31.87 16.88
N CYS A 608 -2.57 30.96 15.92
CA CYS A 608 -2.20 29.56 16.07
C CYS A 608 -0.71 29.38 16.42
N PRO A 609 -0.36 28.61 17.47
CA PRO A 609 1.02 28.42 17.91
C PRO A 609 1.89 27.68 16.89
N HIS A 610 1.32 26.81 16.06
CA HIS A 610 2.08 26.07 15.03
C HIS A 610 2.80 27.00 14.03
N ARG A 611 2.31 28.23 13.83
CA ARG A 611 3.00 29.26 13.03
C ARG A 611 4.36 29.60 13.61
N GLY A 612 4.44 29.67 14.94
CA GLY A 612 5.69 29.89 15.69
C GLY A 612 6.64 28.70 15.58
N SER A 613 6.12 27.47 15.68
CA SER A 613 6.90 26.24 15.49
C SER A 613 7.57 26.20 14.11
N PHE A 614 6.80 26.42 13.04
CA PHE A 614 7.32 26.45 11.67
C PHE A 614 8.34 27.56 11.46
N TYR A 615 8.03 28.76 11.97
CA TYR A 615 8.93 29.89 11.89
C TYR A 615 10.25 29.58 12.59
N ALA A 616 10.23 29.08 13.82
CA ALA A 616 11.43 28.72 14.58
C ALA A 616 12.33 27.71 13.85
N VAL A 617 11.75 26.62 13.34
CA VAL A 617 12.50 25.59 12.60
C VAL A 617 13.10 26.17 11.32
N LYS A 618 12.33 26.93 10.52
CA LYS A 618 12.84 27.57 9.29
C LYS A 618 13.96 28.57 9.58
N ARG A 619 13.88 29.32 10.68
CA ARG A 619 14.92 30.26 11.12
C ARG A 619 16.18 29.56 11.61
N ALA A 620 16.02 28.40 12.25
CA ALA A 620 17.13 27.56 12.69
C ALA A 620 17.86 26.93 11.48
N LEU A 621 17.12 26.37 10.52
CA LEU A 621 17.65 25.82 9.26
C LEU A 621 18.33 26.88 8.39
N GLY A 622 17.77 28.08 8.29
CA GLY A 622 18.34 29.16 7.49
C GLY A 622 18.45 28.79 6.00
N LYS A 623 19.66 28.47 5.54
CA LYS A 623 19.94 28.03 4.15
C LYS A 623 20.31 26.54 4.07
N THR A 624 20.35 25.83 5.19
CA THR A 624 20.65 24.41 5.24
C THR A 624 19.57 23.66 4.45
N PRO A 625 19.95 22.87 3.42
CA PRO A 625 19.01 22.02 2.70
C PRO A 625 18.29 21.08 3.65
N ALA A 626 16.97 21.01 3.55
CA ALA A 626 16.17 20.15 4.40
C ALA A 626 14.91 19.64 3.68
N VAL A 627 14.41 18.50 4.14
CA VAL A 627 13.08 17.97 3.81
C VAL A 627 12.21 18.06 5.06
N LEU A 628 11.07 18.73 4.93
CA LEU A 628 10.14 18.98 6.02
C LEU A 628 8.93 18.04 5.90
N CYS A 629 9.01 16.88 6.52
CA CYS A 629 7.94 15.90 6.52
C CYS A 629 6.80 16.34 7.43
N GLY A 630 5.60 16.45 6.87
CA GLY A 630 4.38 16.68 7.63
C GLY A 630 3.58 15.40 7.78
N ASP A 631 2.51 15.53 8.55
CA ASP A 631 1.62 14.45 8.92
C ASP A 631 0.16 15.02 8.90
N ILE A 632 -0.88 14.22 9.13
CA ILE A 632 -2.28 14.64 9.00
C ILE A 632 -2.74 15.40 10.25
N GLY A 633 -3.05 16.68 10.09
CA GLY A 633 -3.54 17.55 11.17
C GLY A 633 -3.46 19.03 10.81
N CYS A 634 -3.64 19.93 11.80
CA CYS A 634 -3.56 21.38 11.54
C CYS A 634 -2.22 21.80 10.91
N TYR A 635 -1.15 21.09 11.25
CA TYR A 635 0.18 21.32 10.75
C TYR A 635 0.37 20.90 9.28
N THR A 636 -0.48 20.06 8.68
CA THR A 636 -0.50 19.84 7.21
C THR A 636 -0.71 21.15 6.46
N LEU A 637 -1.44 22.10 7.06
CA LEU A 637 -1.69 23.43 6.48
C LEU A 637 -0.41 24.29 6.39
N GLY A 638 0.69 23.86 7.01
CA GLY A 638 2.03 24.44 6.85
C GLY A 638 2.57 24.34 5.43
N ASN A 639 1.99 23.49 4.56
CA ASN A 639 2.34 23.41 3.14
C ASN A 639 1.98 24.70 2.38
N ALA A 640 0.90 25.37 2.77
CA ALA A 640 0.44 26.57 2.08
C ALA A 640 1.37 27.77 2.29
N LYS A 641 1.54 28.58 1.25
CA LYS A 641 2.22 29.88 1.38
C LYS A 641 1.43 30.80 2.33
N PRO A 642 2.10 31.59 3.17
CA PRO A 642 3.55 31.82 3.19
C PRO A 642 4.35 30.91 4.15
N LEU A 643 3.69 29.99 4.86
CA LEU A 643 4.37 29.14 5.86
C LEU A 643 5.41 28.25 5.19
N ASP A 644 5.06 27.59 4.09
CA ASP A 644 5.96 26.80 3.25
C ASP A 644 6.93 25.94 4.09
N ALA A 645 6.34 25.13 4.98
CA ALA A 645 7.02 24.42 6.06
C ALA A 645 6.69 22.92 6.11
N VAL A 646 5.93 22.41 5.14
CA VAL A 646 5.59 20.98 5.00
C VAL A 646 5.68 20.61 3.53
N ASP A 647 6.48 19.58 3.26
CA ASP A 647 6.81 19.10 1.91
C ASP A 647 6.11 17.81 1.55
N THR A 648 5.80 16.98 2.55
CA THR A 648 5.14 15.69 2.37
C THR A 648 4.04 15.50 3.40
N CYS A 649 3.00 14.73 3.05
CA CYS A 649 1.99 14.27 3.98
C CYS A 649 1.31 13.03 3.37
N LEU A 650 1.42 11.88 4.06
CA LEU A 650 0.95 10.59 3.58
C LEU A 650 -0.25 10.08 4.38
N CYS A 651 -0.06 9.77 5.66
CA CYS A 651 -1.09 9.34 6.59
C CYS A 651 -0.68 9.71 8.03
N MET A 652 -1.55 9.44 9.01
CA MET A 652 -1.25 9.73 10.41
C MET A 652 0.01 8.97 10.87
N GLY A 653 0.98 9.67 11.44
CA GLY A 653 2.27 9.16 11.94
C GLY A 653 3.40 9.11 10.91
N ALA A 654 3.08 9.16 9.61
CA ALA A 654 4.04 8.89 8.54
C ALA A 654 5.14 9.93 8.41
N GLY A 655 4.92 11.16 8.90
CA GLY A 655 5.92 12.23 8.80
C GLY A 655 7.25 11.84 9.48
N ILE A 656 7.18 11.09 10.57
CA ILE A 656 8.34 10.64 11.35
C ILE A 656 9.16 9.59 10.59
N THR A 657 8.49 8.61 9.99
CA THR A 657 9.09 7.47 9.28
C THR A 657 9.53 7.83 7.86
N MET A 658 8.76 8.65 7.15
CA MET A 658 9.17 9.23 5.87
C MET A 658 10.47 10.03 5.98
N ALA A 659 10.66 10.79 7.07
CA ALA A 659 11.91 11.53 7.32
C ALA A 659 13.12 10.59 7.40
N GLN A 660 12.95 9.37 7.92
CA GLN A 660 14.00 8.34 7.99
C GLN A 660 14.37 7.85 6.58
N GLY A 661 13.36 7.64 5.73
CA GLY A 661 13.56 7.31 4.32
C GLY A 661 14.37 8.35 3.56
N PHE A 662 14.06 9.63 3.77
CA PHE A 662 14.87 10.72 3.21
C PHE A 662 16.27 10.77 3.83
N ALA A 663 16.43 10.51 5.13
CA ALA A 663 17.75 10.45 5.77
C ALA A 663 18.66 9.38 5.15
N VAL A 664 18.09 8.24 4.78
CA VAL A 664 18.81 7.17 4.06
C VAL A 664 19.12 7.58 2.61
N ALA A 665 18.17 8.15 1.89
CA ALA A 665 18.32 8.47 0.46
C ALA A 665 19.14 9.74 0.20
N GLU A 666 19.08 10.72 1.10
CA GLU A 666 19.67 12.06 0.97
C GLU A 666 20.35 12.52 2.27
N PRO A 667 21.35 11.77 2.80
CA PRO A 667 21.98 12.05 4.09
C PRO A 667 22.65 13.44 4.19
N GLN A 668 22.90 14.10 3.06
CA GLN A 668 23.42 15.46 3.00
C GLN A 668 22.40 16.57 3.37
N LYS A 669 21.11 16.25 3.44
CA LYS A 669 20.03 17.18 3.84
C LYS A 669 19.68 16.96 5.32
N LYS A 670 19.05 17.95 5.97
CA LYS A 670 18.40 17.75 7.27
C LYS A 670 16.96 17.26 7.09
N HIS A 671 16.51 16.39 7.99
CA HIS A 671 15.21 15.74 7.88
C HIS A 671 14.40 16.04 9.14
N VAL A 672 13.29 16.75 8.96
CA VAL A 672 12.46 17.21 10.08
C VAL A 672 11.05 16.69 9.91
N ALA A 673 10.50 16.09 10.96
CA ALA A 673 9.12 15.63 11.01
C ALA A 673 8.28 16.54 11.90
N PHE A 674 7.12 17.00 11.41
CA PHE A 674 6.13 17.72 12.22
C PHE A 674 4.94 16.80 12.51
N VAL A 675 4.67 16.56 13.79
CA VAL A 675 3.60 15.68 14.27
C VAL A 675 2.82 16.35 15.39
N GLY A 676 1.49 16.24 15.41
CA GLY A 676 0.66 16.73 16.53
C GLY A 676 0.71 15.78 17.72
N ASP A 677 0.40 16.26 18.92
CA ASP A 677 0.23 15.46 20.14
C ASP A 677 -0.73 14.26 19.99
N SER A 678 -1.92 14.49 19.43
CA SER A 678 -2.92 13.43 19.21
C SER A 678 -2.39 12.37 18.24
N THR A 679 -1.78 12.80 17.13
CA THR A 679 -1.18 11.92 16.11
C THR A 679 0.04 11.17 16.63
N PHE A 680 0.84 11.81 17.49
CA PHE A 680 1.96 11.17 18.18
C PHE A 680 1.50 9.93 18.95
N PHE A 681 0.40 10.03 19.70
CA PHE A 681 -0.18 8.88 20.40
C PHE A 681 -0.90 7.88 19.49
N ALA A 682 -1.48 8.33 18.37
CA ALA A 682 -2.21 7.46 17.45
C ALA A 682 -1.29 6.45 16.75
N SER A 683 -0.23 6.95 16.11
CA SER A 683 0.69 6.11 15.32
C SER A 683 2.15 6.58 15.32
N GLY A 684 2.44 7.79 15.82
CA GLY A 684 3.80 8.34 15.84
C GLY A 684 4.80 7.57 16.71
N LEU A 685 4.32 6.87 17.76
CA LEU A 685 5.18 6.10 18.68
C LEU A 685 6.08 5.11 17.94
N THR A 686 5.50 4.31 17.04
CA THR A 686 6.22 3.25 16.32
C THR A 686 7.30 3.81 15.40
N GLY A 687 7.06 4.98 14.81
CA GLY A 687 8.04 5.71 14.00
C GLY A 687 9.22 6.23 14.81
N VAL A 688 8.98 6.74 16.03
CA VAL A 688 10.07 7.18 16.92
C VAL A 688 10.93 6.00 17.37
N VAL A 689 10.31 4.88 17.76
CA VAL A 689 11.05 3.67 18.11
C VAL A 689 11.89 3.19 16.92
N ASN A 690 11.36 3.27 15.69
CA ASN A 690 12.12 2.91 14.50
C ASN A 690 13.37 3.78 14.32
N ALA A 691 13.21 5.09 14.49
CA ALA A 691 14.32 6.04 14.38
C ALA A 691 15.42 5.74 15.41
N VAL A 692 15.04 5.45 16.67
CA VAL A 692 16.00 5.11 17.74
C VAL A 692 16.66 3.77 17.48
N TYR A 693 15.88 2.74 17.16
CA TYR A 693 16.38 1.39 16.93
C TYR A 693 17.37 1.31 15.75
N ASN A 694 17.05 1.98 14.65
CA ASN A 694 17.89 1.97 13.43
C ASN A 694 18.87 3.16 13.35
N GLY A 695 18.88 4.08 14.33
CA GLY A 695 19.82 5.19 14.41
C GLY A 695 19.64 6.28 13.34
N HIS A 696 18.40 6.54 12.90
CA HIS A 696 18.12 7.52 11.84
C HIS A 696 18.30 8.97 12.31
N ASP A 697 19.12 9.76 11.60
CA ASP A 697 19.34 11.20 11.89
C ASP A 697 18.15 12.06 11.43
N ILE A 698 17.14 12.15 12.31
CA ILE A 698 15.94 12.97 12.10
C ILE A 698 15.64 13.84 13.32
N THR A 699 14.99 14.98 13.10
CA THR A 699 14.45 15.82 14.18
C THR A 699 12.92 15.75 14.19
N VAL A 700 12.34 15.22 15.27
CA VAL A 700 10.89 15.12 15.46
C VAL A 700 10.37 16.33 16.23
N CYS A 701 9.61 17.19 15.56
CA CYS A 701 8.89 18.29 16.17
C CYS A 701 7.50 17.81 16.57
N VAL A 702 7.25 17.64 17.87
CA VAL A 702 5.92 17.38 18.41
C VAL A 702 5.24 18.71 18.76
N LEU A 703 4.10 18.96 18.13
CA LEU A 703 3.31 20.18 18.24
C LEU A 703 2.16 19.91 19.20
N ASP A 704 2.44 20.07 20.49
CA ASP A 704 1.48 19.85 21.57
C ASP A 704 0.61 21.10 21.78
N ASN A 705 -0.64 20.98 21.33
CA ASN A 705 -1.66 22.02 21.51
C ASN A 705 -2.78 21.60 22.48
N ALA A 706 -2.57 20.49 23.19
CA ALA A 706 -3.46 19.87 24.16
C ALA A 706 -4.86 19.51 23.64
N THR A 707 -5.04 19.28 22.33
CA THR A 707 -6.34 18.85 21.78
C THR A 707 -6.28 18.29 20.34
N THR A 708 -7.22 17.41 19.99
CA THR A 708 -7.42 17.01 18.58
C THR A 708 -8.18 18.10 17.81
N ALA A 709 -7.48 19.17 17.42
CA ALA A 709 -8.09 20.42 16.99
C ALA A 709 -8.95 20.32 15.71
N MET A 710 -8.43 19.72 14.62
CA MET A 710 -9.09 19.72 13.31
C MET A 710 -10.44 18.99 13.30
N THR A 711 -10.62 18.02 14.20
CA THR A 711 -11.83 17.19 14.27
C THR A 711 -12.90 17.77 15.21
N GLY A 712 -12.61 18.87 15.92
CA GLY A 712 -13.55 19.48 16.87
C GLY A 712 -13.12 19.43 18.34
N SER A 713 -11.81 19.42 18.60
CA SER A 713 -11.22 19.49 19.95
C SER A 713 -11.50 18.30 20.87
N GLN A 714 -11.50 17.09 20.31
CA GLN A 714 -11.68 15.85 21.08
C GLN A 714 -10.51 15.62 22.04
N PRO A 715 -10.76 14.96 23.19
CA PRO A 715 -9.70 14.53 24.07
C PRO A 715 -8.91 13.36 23.46
N HIS A 716 -7.63 13.28 23.85
CA HIS A 716 -6.69 12.20 23.52
C HIS A 716 -5.82 11.88 24.76
N PRO A 717 -4.95 10.86 24.74
CA PRO A 717 -4.19 10.43 25.93
C PRO A 717 -3.39 11.54 26.63
N GLY A 718 -2.91 12.54 25.88
CA GLY A 718 -2.19 13.70 26.42
C GLY A 718 -3.04 14.72 27.17
N THR A 719 -4.37 14.69 27.01
CA THR A 719 -5.27 15.64 27.70
C THR A 719 -5.65 15.23 29.12
N GLY A 720 -5.51 13.94 29.45
CA GLY A 720 -5.96 13.38 30.72
C GLY A 720 -7.49 13.41 30.92
N VAL A 721 -8.28 13.65 29.89
CA VAL A 721 -9.75 13.53 29.93
C VAL A 721 -10.15 12.40 29.00
N THR A 722 -11.00 11.48 29.44
CA THR A 722 -11.54 10.45 28.54
C THR A 722 -12.82 10.95 27.87
N LEU A 723 -13.20 10.35 26.74
CA LEU A 723 -14.46 10.68 26.04
C LEU A 723 -15.68 10.62 26.97
N MET A 724 -15.67 9.72 27.95
CA MET A 724 -16.77 9.54 28.90
C MET A 724 -16.82 10.62 30.00
N GLY A 725 -15.83 11.52 30.07
CA GLY A 725 -15.73 12.59 31.06
C GLY A 725 -14.75 12.35 32.23
N PRO A 726 -14.50 11.11 32.74
CA PRO A 726 -13.53 10.90 33.79
C PRO A 726 -12.15 11.43 33.43
N ARG A 727 -11.52 12.11 34.40
CA ARG A 727 -10.13 12.53 34.34
C ARG A 727 -9.22 11.35 34.70
N ARG A 728 -8.13 11.22 33.96
CA ARG A 728 -7.02 10.28 34.13
C ARG A 728 -5.73 11.08 34.14
N THR A 729 -4.65 10.49 34.63
CA THR A 729 -3.33 11.11 34.50
C THR A 729 -2.98 11.26 33.02
N PRO A 730 -2.67 12.48 32.53
CA PRO A 730 -2.20 12.66 31.17
C PRO A 730 -0.96 11.82 30.89
N VAL A 731 -0.90 11.19 29.72
CA VAL A 731 0.33 10.52 29.26
C VAL A 731 1.31 11.61 28.83
N SER A 732 2.49 11.65 29.45
CA SER A 732 3.51 12.66 29.15
C SER A 732 4.32 12.27 27.91
N ILE A 733 4.23 13.07 26.85
CA ILE A 733 5.00 12.87 25.61
C ILE A 733 6.50 12.85 25.89
N ARG A 734 7.00 13.77 26.71
CA ARG A 734 8.41 13.79 27.12
C ARG A 734 8.86 12.46 27.73
N ARG A 735 8.14 11.95 28.72
CA ARG A 735 8.50 10.69 29.40
C ARG A 735 8.42 9.50 28.45
N VAL A 736 7.49 9.54 27.49
CA VAL A 736 7.42 8.53 26.43
C VAL A 736 8.67 8.61 25.55
N LEU A 737 9.03 9.79 25.03
CA LEU A 737 10.25 9.97 24.22
C LEU A 737 11.52 9.51 24.96
N GLU A 738 11.66 9.86 26.24
CA GLU A 738 12.75 9.40 27.10
C GLU A 738 12.76 7.86 27.21
N ALA A 739 11.60 7.24 27.42
CA ALA A 739 11.46 5.78 27.51
C ALA A 739 11.70 5.06 26.17
N LEU A 740 11.43 5.72 25.03
CA LEU A 740 11.74 5.20 23.71
C LEU A 740 13.23 5.36 23.35
N GLY A 741 14.02 6.07 24.16
CA GLY A 741 15.47 6.21 23.98
C GLY A 741 15.92 7.45 23.21
N VAL A 742 15.07 8.47 23.07
CA VAL A 742 15.49 9.76 22.47
C VAL A 742 16.37 10.53 23.46
N GLU A 743 17.61 10.81 23.09
CA GLU A 743 18.60 11.45 23.97
C GLU A 743 18.46 12.97 24.02
N CYS A 744 18.24 13.62 22.87
CA CYS A 744 18.05 15.06 22.78
C CYS A 744 16.55 15.39 22.74
N ILE A 745 16.01 15.85 23.88
CA ILE A 745 14.61 16.30 23.98
C ILE A 745 14.59 17.72 24.55
N VAL A 746 14.24 18.69 23.70
CA VAL A 746 14.14 20.10 24.06
C VAL A 746 12.67 20.54 24.12
N ARG A 747 12.35 21.49 25.00
CA ARG A 747 11.00 22.06 25.15
C ARG A 747 11.02 23.54 24.84
N ALA A 748 10.00 24.04 24.16
CA ALA A 748 9.82 25.47 23.91
C ALA A 748 8.35 25.84 23.78
N ASP A 749 7.99 27.05 24.22
CA ASP A 749 6.74 27.68 23.79
C ASP A 749 6.97 28.26 22.38
N PRO A 750 6.26 27.79 21.33
CA PRO A 750 6.38 28.36 19.99
C PRO A 750 5.97 29.83 19.88
N LEU A 751 5.27 30.40 20.86
CA LEU A 751 4.95 31.83 20.92
C LEU A 751 6.07 32.68 21.54
N ASP A 752 7.08 32.08 22.20
CA ASP A 752 8.36 32.72 22.48
C ASP A 752 9.32 32.47 21.32
N ARG A 753 9.44 33.47 20.43
CA ARG A 753 10.27 33.36 19.23
C ARG A 753 11.72 33.01 19.56
N ALA A 754 12.31 33.64 20.58
CA ALA A 754 13.74 33.48 20.84
C ALA A 754 14.04 32.10 21.44
N GLY A 755 13.23 31.66 22.41
CA GLY A 755 13.33 30.32 22.99
C GLY A 755 13.08 29.22 21.97
N ALA A 756 12.04 29.37 21.13
CA ALA A 756 11.71 28.40 20.09
C ALA A 756 12.83 28.29 19.02
N GLU A 757 13.39 29.42 18.56
CA GLU A 757 14.52 29.41 17.63
C GLU A 757 15.77 28.74 18.24
N ALA A 758 16.04 28.95 19.54
CA ALA A 758 17.17 28.33 20.24
C ALA A 758 16.99 26.81 20.38
N ALA A 759 15.82 26.36 20.82
CA ALA A 759 15.51 24.93 20.93
C ALA A 759 15.59 24.23 19.56
N ALA A 760 15.08 24.86 18.50
CA ALA A 760 15.20 24.32 17.15
C ALA A 760 16.66 24.18 16.69
N ARG A 761 17.53 25.15 16.99
CA ARG A 761 18.97 25.05 16.67
C ARG A 761 19.66 23.92 17.43
N GLU A 762 19.32 23.75 18.71
CA GLU A 762 19.89 22.69 19.55
C GLU A 762 19.54 21.30 19.01
N ALA A 763 18.26 21.02 18.77
CA ALA A 763 17.82 19.72 18.27
C ALA A 763 18.34 19.43 16.85
N LEU A 764 18.33 20.41 15.93
CA LEU A 764 18.84 20.23 14.57
C LEU A 764 20.35 20.00 14.50
N ALA A 765 21.09 20.43 15.52
CA ALA A 765 22.54 20.24 15.62
C ALA A 765 22.92 18.88 16.23
N PHE A 766 21.98 18.19 16.88
CA PHE A 766 22.20 16.84 17.38
C PHE A 766 22.36 15.86 16.21
N GLU A 767 23.29 14.90 16.35
CA GLU A 767 23.49 13.82 15.38
C GLU A 767 22.72 12.59 15.85
N GLY A 768 21.71 12.18 15.10
CA GLY A 768 20.81 11.08 15.45
C GLY A 768 19.40 11.56 15.82
N PRO A 769 18.54 10.65 16.30
CA PRO A 769 17.16 10.98 16.62
C PRO A 769 17.07 12.04 17.73
N SER A 770 16.47 13.18 17.40
CA SER A 770 16.22 14.28 18.33
C SER A 770 14.74 14.68 18.33
N ALA A 771 14.27 15.31 19.40
CA ALA A 771 12.90 15.78 19.50
C ALA A 771 12.78 17.19 20.08
N ILE A 772 11.85 17.96 19.51
CA ILE A 772 11.41 19.26 20.03
C ILE A 772 9.95 19.12 20.46
N LEU A 773 9.65 19.46 21.70
CA LEU A 773 8.29 19.59 22.22
C LEU A 773 7.89 21.07 22.18
N PHE A 774 7.15 21.45 21.14
CA PHE A 774 6.53 22.76 21.06
C PHE A 774 5.19 22.73 21.79
N GLU A 775 5.12 23.32 22.97
CA GLU A 775 3.96 23.25 23.86
C GLU A 775 3.26 24.62 23.93
N SER A 776 2.05 24.71 23.40
CA SER A 776 1.21 25.90 23.54
C SER A 776 -0.24 25.56 23.17
N PRO A 777 -1.23 25.89 24.02
CA PRO A 777 -2.60 25.44 23.83
C PRO A 777 -3.20 25.95 22.52
N CYS A 778 -4.09 25.15 21.93
CA CYS A 778 -4.86 25.56 20.77
C CYS A 778 -5.66 26.84 21.10
N VAL A 779 -5.77 27.76 20.12
CA VAL A 779 -6.52 29.03 20.27
C VAL A 779 -7.99 28.82 20.62
N GLN A 780 -8.55 27.63 20.38
CA GLN A 780 -9.92 27.28 20.76
C GLN A 780 -10.07 26.93 22.25
N LEU A 781 -8.97 26.65 22.94
CA LEU A 781 -8.97 26.30 24.36
C LEU A 781 -8.72 27.52 25.27
N VAL A 782 -8.25 28.63 24.70
CA VAL A 782 -7.89 29.83 25.43
C VAL A 782 -8.76 31.01 25.00
N ARG A 783 -9.05 31.93 25.93
CA ARG A 783 -9.77 33.16 25.60
C ARG A 783 -8.82 34.13 24.88
N PRO A 784 -9.25 34.78 23.78
CA PRO A 784 -8.47 35.80 23.10
C PRO A 784 -8.04 36.92 24.05
N GLY A 785 -6.78 37.35 23.92
CA GLY A 785 -6.25 38.51 24.64
C GLY A 785 -6.58 39.82 23.94
N ALA A 786 -5.95 40.91 24.41
CA ALA A 786 -6.05 42.20 23.72
C ALA A 786 -5.47 42.09 22.30
N PRO A 787 -6.21 42.54 21.25
CA PRO A 787 -5.69 42.57 19.89
C PRO A 787 -4.41 43.39 19.79
N ALA A 788 -3.48 42.94 18.94
CA ALA A 788 -2.30 43.71 18.61
C ALA A 788 -2.70 45.01 17.89
N GLN A 789 -1.99 46.10 18.17
CA GLN A 789 -2.20 47.40 17.55
C GLN A 789 -1.02 47.75 16.66
N VAL A 790 -1.29 48.35 15.50
CA VAL A 790 -0.25 48.84 14.58
C VAL A 790 -0.04 50.33 14.83
N ASP A 791 1.19 50.73 15.12
CA ASP A 791 1.60 52.13 15.12
C ASP A 791 1.76 52.60 13.66
N ALA A 792 0.84 53.47 13.23
CA ALA A 792 0.83 54.02 11.87
C ALA A 792 2.04 54.92 11.56
N ASP A 793 2.68 55.52 12.57
CA ASP A 793 3.86 56.36 12.36
C ASP A 793 5.15 55.52 12.26
N ALA A 794 5.22 54.41 13.01
CA ALA A 794 6.34 53.48 12.95
C ALA A 794 6.26 52.48 11.78
N CYS A 795 5.06 52.15 11.31
CA CYS A 795 4.87 51.13 10.27
C CYS A 795 5.50 51.53 8.93
N THR A 796 6.41 50.69 8.45
CA THR A 796 7.12 50.90 7.17
C THR A 796 6.40 50.27 5.97
N GLY A 797 5.35 49.47 6.17
CA GLY A 797 4.71 48.75 5.06
C GLY A 797 5.54 47.59 4.48
N CYS A 798 6.54 47.08 5.22
CA CYS A 798 7.45 46.02 4.74
C CYS A 798 6.84 44.61 4.60
N LYS A 799 5.62 44.39 5.11
CA LYS A 799 4.86 43.12 5.07
C LYS A 799 5.48 41.91 5.79
N LYS A 800 6.63 42.03 6.49
CA LYS A 800 7.22 40.89 7.21
C LYS A 800 6.28 40.20 8.20
N CYS A 801 5.46 40.96 8.93
CA CYS A 801 4.45 40.40 9.84
C CYS A 801 3.37 39.55 9.13
N ILE A 802 3.20 39.72 7.82
CA ILE A 802 2.28 38.95 6.97
C ILE A 802 3.02 37.80 6.30
N THR A 803 4.18 38.07 5.69
CA THR A 803 4.90 37.11 4.84
C THR A 803 5.73 36.08 5.61
N GLU A 804 6.07 36.31 6.88
CA GLU A 804 6.85 35.35 7.66
C GLU A 804 5.98 34.33 8.41
N ILE A 805 4.83 34.77 8.93
CA ILE A 805 3.95 33.92 9.74
C ILE A 805 2.55 33.72 9.17
N GLY A 806 2.11 34.49 8.16
CA GLY A 806 0.85 34.26 7.43
C GLY A 806 -0.44 34.37 8.25
N CYS A 807 -0.47 35.13 9.35
CA CYS A 807 -1.63 35.21 10.24
C CYS A 807 -2.85 35.86 9.56
N PRO A 808 -4.04 35.22 9.52
CA PRO A 808 -5.23 35.80 8.90
C PRO A 808 -5.79 37.01 9.66
N GLY A 809 -5.38 37.21 10.92
CA GLY A 809 -5.73 38.41 11.69
C GLY A 809 -4.93 39.65 11.30
N ILE A 810 -3.99 39.56 10.35
CA ILE A 810 -3.21 40.70 9.86
C ILE A 810 -3.49 40.89 8.37
N GLY A 811 -4.07 42.04 8.04
CA GLY A 811 -4.32 42.46 6.66
C GLY A 811 -3.34 43.54 6.20
N PHE A 812 -3.48 43.92 4.93
CA PHE A 812 -2.70 45.00 4.33
C PHE A 812 -3.62 46.01 3.65
N ASN A 813 -3.52 47.28 4.04
CA ASN A 813 -4.21 48.38 3.39
C ASN A 813 -3.23 49.10 2.46
N ALA A 814 -3.42 48.91 1.15
CA ALA A 814 -2.57 49.52 0.13
C ALA A 814 -2.72 51.04 0.04
N ASP A 815 -3.81 51.62 0.56
CA ASP A 815 -4.12 53.05 0.51
C ASP A 815 -3.71 53.79 1.79
N ALA A 816 -3.43 53.07 2.88
CA ALA A 816 -2.94 53.68 4.12
C ALA A 816 -1.57 54.35 3.92
N ARG A 817 -1.39 55.54 4.51
CA ARG A 817 -0.17 56.34 4.40
C ARG A 817 0.29 56.74 5.80
N GLY A 818 1.59 56.58 6.06
CA GLY A 818 2.24 57.04 7.27
C GLY A 818 3.65 57.55 6.99
N PRO A 819 4.25 58.30 7.92
CA PRO A 819 5.57 58.91 7.80
C PRO A 819 6.66 57.96 7.25
N LYS A 820 6.68 56.70 7.70
CA LYS A 820 7.68 55.70 7.30
C LYS A 820 7.24 54.79 6.15
N SER A 821 5.94 54.55 5.97
CA SER A 821 5.43 53.71 4.88
C SER A 821 5.42 54.43 3.54
N LYS A 822 5.27 55.77 3.53
CA LYS A 822 5.10 56.57 2.31
C LYS A 822 3.97 55.99 1.46
N GLU A 823 4.22 55.69 0.19
CA GLU A 823 3.22 55.16 -0.75
C GLU A 823 3.03 53.64 -0.68
N ARG A 824 3.76 52.92 0.18
CA ARG A 824 3.78 51.45 0.16
C ARG A 824 2.52 50.78 0.73
N GLY A 825 1.67 51.50 1.46
CA GLY A 825 0.60 50.92 2.26
C GLY A 825 1.06 50.52 3.67
N GLN A 826 0.11 50.10 4.52
CA GLN A 826 0.38 49.71 5.91
C GLN A 826 -0.35 48.42 6.28
N ALA A 827 0.24 47.65 7.19
CA ALA A 827 -0.44 46.53 7.81
C ALA A 827 -1.58 47.03 8.72
N PHE A 828 -2.63 46.25 8.87
CA PHE A 828 -3.67 46.45 9.89
C PHE A 828 -3.96 45.12 10.59
N VAL A 829 -4.50 45.20 11.81
CA VAL A 829 -4.93 44.02 12.57
C VAL A 829 -6.44 44.00 12.59
N ASP A 830 -7.04 42.87 12.21
CA ASP A 830 -8.47 42.64 12.39
C ASP A 830 -8.73 42.21 13.83
N ALA A 831 -9.30 43.15 14.61
CA ALA A 831 -9.60 42.93 16.02
C ALA A 831 -10.64 41.82 16.25
N SER A 832 -11.47 41.48 15.26
CA SER A 832 -12.45 40.39 15.37
C SER A 832 -11.82 39.01 15.22
N LEU A 833 -10.65 38.92 14.59
CA LEU A 833 -9.92 37.67 14.39
C LEU A 833 -8.70 37.53 15.31
N CYS A 834 -8.09 38.62 15.74
CA CYS A 834 -6.84 38.60 16.48
C CYS A 834 -6.97 37.88 17.84
N ASN A 835 -6.11 36.90 18.10
CA ASN A 835 -6.06 36.19 19.39
C ASN A 835 -5.18 36.89 20.45
N GLY A 836 -4.43 37.93 20.09
CA GLY A 836 -3.52 38.62 21.02
C GLY A 836 -2.26 37.82 21.42
N CYS A 837 -1.79 36.90 20.57
CA CYS A 837 -0.69 35.97 20.91
C CYS A 837 0.73 36.58 20.93
N GLY A 838 0.94 37.81 20.46
CA GLY A 838 2.24 38.50 20.52
C GLY A 838 3.30 38.09 19.50
N LEU A 839 3.16 36.99 18.78
CA LEU A 839 4.19 36.53 17.84
C LEU A 839 4.54 37.59 16.76
N CYS A 840 3.54 38.31 16.25
CA CYS A 840 3.75 39.36 15.24
C CYS A 840 4.55 40.58 15.77
N VAL A 841 4.43 40.89 17.06
CA VAL A 841 5.19 41.96 17.73
C VAL A 841 6.68 41.59 17.73
N GLN A 842 6.99 40.35 18.13
CA GLN A 842 8.35 39.82 18.21
C GLN A 842 9.05 39.71 16.84
N ILE A 843 8.27 39.60 15.75
CA ILE A 843 8.77 39.50 14.38
C ILE A 843 8.98 40.87 13.73
N CYS A 844 8.27 41.90 14.18
CA CYS A 844 8.33 43.23 13.59
C CYS A 844 9.70 43.88 13.86
N PRO A 845 10.58 44.09 12.84
CA PRO A 845 11.91 44.65 13.09
C PRO A 845 11.91 46.16 13.37
N PHE A 846 10.73 46.80 13.30
CA PHE A 846 10.57 48.25 13.47
C PHE A 846 9.77 48.62 14.71
N ASN A 847 9.40 47.63 15.54
CA ASN A 847 8.55 47.82 16.72
C ASN A 847 7.24 48.57 16.42
N ALA A 848 6.69 48.38 15.21
CA ALA A 848 5.47 49.03 14.76
C ALA A 848 4.19 48.29 15.17
N LEU A 849 4.31 47.26 16.00
CA LEU A 849 3.22 46.44 16.51
C LEU A 849 3.39 46.34 18.03
N GLU A 850 2.31 46.51 18.78
CA GLU A 850 2.31 46.37 20.23
C GLU A 850 1.07 45.61 20.72
N ILE A 851 1.13 45.06 21.93
CA ILE A 851 -0.04 44.49 22.61
C ILE A 851 -0.23 45.25 23.92
N PRO A 852 -1.41 45.87 24.14
CA PRO A 852 -1.67 46.68 25.34
C PRO A 852 -1.59 45.89 26.66
N VAL A 853 -1.95 44.60 26.63
CA VAL A 853 -1.82 43.64 27.74
C VAL A 853 -1.52 42.27 27.15
N SER A 854 -0.32 41.72 27.39
CA SER A 854 0.05 40.39 26.90
C SER A 854 -0.89 39.34 27.49
N GLN A 855 -1.31 38.34 26.69
CA GLN A 855 -1.88 37.12 27.27
C GLN A 855 -0.87 36.58 28.29
N THR A 856 -1.30 36.45 29.55
CA THR A 856 -0.51 35.77 30.58
C THR A 856 -0.21 34.35 30.13
N ASP A 857 1.04 33.93 30.31
CA ASP A 857 1.57 32.62 29.96
C ASP A 857 0.58 31.50 30.31
N VAL A 858 -0.10 30.97 29.28
CA VAL A 858 -1.18 29.97 29.43
C VAL A 858 -0.62 28.55 29.47
N SER A 859 0.71 28.38 29.52
CA SER A 859 1.39 27.09 29.41
C SER A 859 1.07 26.08 30.52
N ARG A 860 0.18 26.37 31.50
CA ARG A 860 0.03 25.48 32.66
C ARG A 860 -1.21 25.55 33.57
N GLU A 861 -2.37 26.07 33.16
CA GLU A 861 -3.58 25.95 34.01
C GLU A 861 -4.29 24.57 33.91
N THR A 862 -3.86 23.67 33.03
CA THR A 862 -4.49 22.34 32.83
C THR A 862 -3.69 21.14 33.35
N SER A 863 -2.44 21.30 33.78
CA SER A 863 -1.73 20.23 34.49
C SER A 863 -2.11 20.27 35.96
N GLY A 864 -2.98 19.34 36.37
CA GLY A 864 -3.44 19.21 37.75
C GLY A 864 -2.31 19.33 38.77
N GLU A 865 -2.50 20.22 39.74
CA GLU A 865 -1.73 20.26 40.96
C GLU A 865 -1.71 18.85 41.59
N GLY A 866 -0.51 18.28 41.75
CA GLY A 866 -0.36 16.96 42.34
C GLY A 866 0.88 16.16 41.95
N VAL A 867 2.05 16.79 41.72
CA VAL A 867 3.33 16.10 41.88
C VAL A 867 4.27 17.03 42.65
N SER A 868 4.51 16.67 43.90
CA SER A 868 5.53 17.27 44.74
C SER A 868 6.89 17.14 44.06
N ASP A 869 7.51 18.28 43.77
CA ASP A 869 8.91 18.40 43.38
C ASP A 869 9.78 17.82 44.51
N ASN A 870 10.44 16.69 44.24
CA ASN A 870 11.43 16.13 45.16
C ASN A 870 12.84 16.46 44.66
N SER A 871 13.12 17.75 44.47
CA SER A 871 14.48 18.25 44.35
C SER A 871 15.10 18.40 45.75
N SER A 872 15.60 17.32 46.31
CA SER A 872 16.47 17.37 47.50
C SER A 872 17.93 17.16 47.12
N VAL A 873 18.51 18.14 46.43
CA VAL A 873 19.96 18.34 46.45
C VAL A 873 20.22 19.57 47.31
N ARG A 874 20.71 19.31 48.53
CA ARG A 874 21.12 20.32 49.51
C ARG A 874 22.14 21.29 48.89
N ARG A 875 21.80 22.57 48.78
CA ARG A 875 22.80 23.65 48.77
C ARG A 875 23.10 24.03 50.22
N PRO A 876 24.36 23.99 50.70
CA PRO A 876 24.73 24.72 51.89
C PRO A 876 24.89 26.20 51.55
N SER A 877 24.30 27.05 52.38
CA SER A 877 24.41 28.49 52.36
C SER A 877 25.72 28.94 53.00
N GLY A 878 26.35 29.98 52.44
CA GLY A 878 27.47 30.66 53.10
C GLY A 878 28.26 31.58 52.18
N LYS A 879 28.05 32.89 52.32
CA LYS A 879 28.83 33.99 51.72
C LYS A 879 30.34 33.86 52.02
N VAL A 880 31.21 34.32 51.11
CA VAL A 880 32.23 35.39 51.31
C VAL A 880 32.96 35.62 49.96
N ALA A 881 33.37 36.88 49.75
CA ALA A 881 33.96 37.45 48.56
C ALA A 881 35.47 37.18 48.41
N ALA A 882 35.93 37.35 47.16
CA ALA A 882 37.26 37.75 46.67
C ALA A 882 38.51 36.96 47.12
N GLU A 883 39.20 36.34 46.16
CA GLU A 883 40.61 36.64 45.80
C GLU A 883 41.07 35.80 44.60
N ALA A 884 42.07 36.33 43.88
CA ALA A 884 42.61 35.85 42.62
C ALA A 884 43.56 34.66 42.78
N GLU A 885 43.69 33.81 41.75
CA GLU A 885 44.98 33.31 41.21
C GLU A 885 44.78 32.41 39.97
N SER A 886 45.86 32.26 39.19
CA SER A 886 45.95 31.89 37.77
C SER A 886 46.45 30.43 37.53
N PRO A 887 46.69 29.95 36.28
CA PRO A 887 46.47 28.57 35.83
C PRO A 887 47.70 27.65 35.71
N ALA A 888 47.48 26.33 35.73
CA ALA A 888 48.26 25.23 35.13
C ALA A 888 47.52 23.91 35.48
N ALA A 889 47.44 22.82 34.71
CA ALA A 889 48.18 22.34 33.55
C ALA A 889 47.28 21.38 32.74
N ALA A 890 47.49 21.38 31.44
CA ALA A 890 47.04 20.36 30.49
C ALA A 890 48.14 19.31 30.29
N ASP A 891 47.79 18.23 29.57
CA ASP A 891 48.58 17.02 29.23
C ASP A 891 48.59 15.98 30.37
N GLU A 892 48.19 14.72 30.19
CA GLU A 892 48.78 13.76 29.25
C GLU A 892 48.03 12.41 29.39
N ILE A 893 47.20 11.96 28.44
CA ILE A 893 46.83 10.53 28.30
C ILE A 893 46.68 10.16 26.82
N ALA A 894 47.80 9.74 26.22
CA ALA A 894 47.83 8.85 25.07
C ALA A 894 49.20 8.17 25.03
N ALA A 895 49.28 6.88 25.39
CA ALA A 895 50.01 5.83 24.65
C ALA A 895 50.32 4.57 25.49
N LYS A 896 50.29 3.44 24.76
CA LYS A 896 50.91 2.10 24.97
C LYS A 896 49.99 1.04 25.60
N ARG A 897 49.38 0.15 24.80
CA ARG A 897 49.91 -1.01 24.02
C ARG A 897 50.08 -2.30 24.86
N SER A 898 49.15 -3.22 24.63
CA SER A 898 49.33 -4.64 24.24
C SER A 898 50.47 -5.48 24.83
N ALA A 899 50.14 -6.60 25.51
CA ALA A 899 50.42 -7.98 25.06
C ALA A 899 50.33 -9.01 26.22
N GLY A 900 49.76 -10.19 25.95
CA GLY A 900 50.25 -11.48 26.50
C GLY A 900 49.41 -12.23 27.55
N ASN A 901 48.73 -13.29 27.10
CA ASN A 901 48.08 -14.42 27.82
C ASN A 901 49.16 -15.44 28.35
N PRO A 902 48.90 -16.66 28.95
CA PRO A 902 47.65 -17.34 29.38
C PRO A 902 47.71 -18.25 30.68
N SER A 903 46.57 -18.95 30.93
CA SER A 903 46.35 -20.21 31.71
C SER A 903 45.94 -20.05 33.19
N ALA A 904 45.06 -20.85 33.82
CA ALA A 904 44.32 -22.06 33.48
C ALA A 904 43.11 -22.26 34.45
N ALA A 905 42.08 -22.97 33.96
CA ALA A 905 41.10 -23.85 34.63
C ALA A 905 40.67 -23.66 36.10
N ALA A 906 39.35 -23.47 36.31
CA ALA A 906 38.55 -24.17 37.33
C ALA A 906 37.04 -23.96 37.06
N GLU A 907 36.26 -25.04 36.96
CA GLU A 907 34.80 -25.02 37.16
C GLU A 907 34.47 -24.70 38.64
N PRO A 908 33.24 -24.29 38.98
CA PRO A 908 32.20 -25.30 39.24
C PRO A 908 30.77 -24.91 38.80
N SER A 909 29.97 -25.97 38.75
CA SER A 909 28.52 -26.10 38.71
C SER A 909 27.76 -25.43 39.87
N VAL A 910 26.43 -25.35 39.69
CA VAL A 910 25.33 -25.54 40.68
C VAL A 910 24.26 -24.41 40.65
N GLU A 911 23.02 -24.84 40.34
CA GLU A 911 21.67 -24.35 40.74
C GLU A 911 21.29 -22.89 40.43
N GLY A 912 20.16 -22.55 39.80
CA GLY A 912 18.83 -23.17 39.89
C GLY A 912 17.94 -22.40 40.87
N GLY A 913 17.25 -21.35 40.41
CA GLY A 913 16.24 -20.63 41.20
C GLY A 913 15.75 -19.32 40.56
N PRO A 914 14.44 -19.14 40.30
CA PRO A 914 13.89 -18.04 39.49
C PRO A 914 13.45 -16.84 40.35
N CYS A 915 13.36 -15.65 39.74
CA CYS A 915 12.59 -14.57 40.34
C CYS A 915 11.99 -13.63 39.28
N ALA A 916 10.65 -13.62 39.29
CA ALA A 916 9.67 -12.58 38.95
C ALA A 916 9.67 -11.97 37.54
#